data_AF-A0A1X7ID31-F1
#
_entry.id   AF-A0A1X7ID31-F1
#
_cell.length_a   1.000
_cell.length_b   1.000
_cell.length_c   1.000
_cell.angle_alpha   90.00
_cell.angle_beta   90.00
_cell.angle_gamma   90.00
#
_symmetry.space_group_name_H-M   'P 1'
#
loop_
_entity.id
_entity.type
_entity.pdbx_description
1 polymer ?
#
loop_
_entity_poly.entity_id
_entity_poly.type
_entity_poly.pdbx_seq_one_letter_code
_entity_poly.pdbx_strand_id
1 'polypeptide(L)'
;MLNLDLSKINLPIVDILPEVLKKLKEEQNLILNAEAGAGKSTIIPLALLELFNSKQQKIIMLEPRRLAAKSIAQRMSQLMGEEVGNTVGYRIRFETRISDQTKIEVVTEGILNKMMDSDPTLKDVALIIFDEFHERSIHADVALALARYTQQNTRPDLKLLIMSATLDQQLLAKALHAKVVASKGRQYPVDIEYVGNLDQRLLAELTTEQIKKALHSDQGDILAFLPGQGEILAVQDILRKSRVNAQIYPLYGQLAWHKQWAAIQPHPNGKRKIVLATSIAETSLTIEGIKIVIDTGLKKNSIFDPNTALNSLKTQSISQDEATQRAGRAGRLAAGKCYRMWTEVDHNIKPSHRLAEILHADLATLKLDLAARDIQQSDRLFWLTTPPLDKQIYAEHLLIQLEALNEDKSITEIGKQMHQVPCHPRLAHMLIKSSDNLSLAIDLASVLEEKDPLYKKAGADLSERIQLLRTLRREKRLGRSFQKIEKIAKSYRTVFKIEEDNKEADPYAIGYLLAMAYPDRIASAKRGNNAQFQLSNGSIAAIGHKDELANESWLTVANMDARSGMGKIFLAAPLNPKNLKPLVKNKRNVQWDFEEDEFIVSNDLCIGNITLKREEIDDEPTPIEKRKSIIKALQLNYDEILSVDNEIAEQLEQLQEQNKYPEHPEYDLAFFGITAEKWLPIGIENDPHILKKLQGLSLKQIIQTVTRS
;
A
#
# COMPACT_ATOMS: atom_id res chain seq x y z
N MET A 1 26.49 -32.19 -10.90
CA MET A 1 25.32 -33.08 -10.84
C MET A 1 24.56 -32.72 -9.58
N LEU A 2 23.26 -32.43 -9.68
CA LEU A 2 22.43 -32.19 -8.49
C LEU A 2 22.44 -33.46 -7.63
N ASN A 3 22.77 -33.32 -6.34
CA ASN A 3 22.72 -34.42 -5.38
C ASN A 3 21.28 -34.62 -4.86
N LEU A 4 20.29 -34.47 -5.75
CA LEU A 4 18.87 -34.37 -5.39
C LEU A 4 18.09 -35.45 -6.14
N ASP A 5 17.76 -36.52 -5.42
CA ASP A 5 16.97 -37.62 -5.96
C ASP A 5 15.47 -37.25 -5.91
N LEU A 6 15.01 -36.62 -6.99
CA LEU A 6 13.61 -36.17 -7.14
C LEU A 6 12.61 -37.34 -7.04
N SER A 7 13.03 -38.58 -7.30
CA SER A 7 12.16 -39.77 -7.22
C SER A 7 11.71 -40.10 -5.79
N LYS A 8 12.41 -39.59 -4.77
CA LYS A 8 12.07 -39.77 -3.36
C LYS A 8 11.14 -38.68 -2.80
N ILE A 9 10.84 -37.65 -3.59
CA ILE A 9 10.01 -36.51 -3.16
C ILE A 9 8.56 -36.76 -3.58
N ASN A 10 7.69 -37.07 -2.61
CA ASN A 10 6.28 -37.31 -2.87
C ASN A 10 5.45 -36.00 -2.85
N LEU A 11 5.66 -35.14 -3.85
CA LEU A 11 4.92 -33.88 -4.02
C LEU A 11 4.24 -33.81 -5.40
N PRO A 12 3.02 -33.24 -5.50
CA PRO A 12 2.25 -33.19 -6.76
C PRO A 12 2.98 -32.49 -7.92
N ILE A 13 3.91 -31.59 -7.59
CA ILE A 13 4.68 -30.86 -8.59
C ILE A 13 5.66 -31.76 -9.36
N VAL A 14 6.08 -32.89 -8.79
CA VAL A 14 7.04 -33.80 -9.41
C VAL A 14 6.48 -34.40 -10.69
N ASP A 15 5.17 -34.70 -10.71
CA ASP A 15 4.48 -35.31 -11.84
C ASP A 15 4.52 -34.44 -13.11
N ILE A 16 4.61 -33.12 -12.96
CA ILE A 16 4.65 -32.15 -14.07
C ILE A 16 6.05 -31.65 -14.41
N LEU A 17 7.08 -32.01 -13.65
CA LEU A 17 8.46 -31.53 -13.87
C LEU A 17 8.96 -31.78 -15.30
N PRO A 18 8.79 -32.97 -15.90
CA PRO A 18 9.25 -33.21 -17.26
C PRO A 18 8.61 -32.25 -18.28
N GLU A 19 7.33 -31.94 -18.11
CA GLU A 19 6.61 -31.00 -18.96
C GLU A 19 7.11 -29.56 -18.78
N VAL A 20 7.34 -29.14 -17.53
CA VAL A 20 7.90 -27.81 -17.20
C VAL A 20 9.29 -27.64 -17.83
N LEU A 21 10.19 -28.61 -17.65
CA LEU A 21 11.55 -28.58 -18.19
C LEU A 21 11.55 -28.53 -19.71
N LYS A 22 10.72 -29.36 -20.36
CA LYS A 22 10.57 -29.37 -21.81
C LYS A 22 10.09 -28.01 -22.33
N LYS A 23 8.99 -27.49 -21.78
CA LYS A 23 8.41 -26.21 -22.23
C LYS A 23 9.36 -25.04 -22.00
N LEU A 24 10.04 -24.97 -20.85
CA LEU A 24 11.01 -23.88 -20.61
C LEU A 24 12.26 -24.00 -21.48
N LYS A 25 12.59 -25.17 -22.01
CA LYS A 25 13.66 -25.31 -23.01
C LYS A 25 13.26 -24.72 -24.37
N GLU A 26 12.00 -24.90 -24.76
CA GLU A 26 11.46 -24.51 -26.07
C GLU A 26 10.92 -23.07 -26.10
N GLU A 27 10.38 -22.58 -24.98
CA GLU A 27 9.63 -21.33 -24.88
C GLU A 27 10.34 -20.33 -23.95
N GLN A 28 10.10 -19.03 -24.15
CA GLN A 28 10.65 -18.00 -23.25
C GLN A 28 9.76 -17.70 -22.05
N ASN A 29 8.44 -17.84 -22.19
CA ASN A 29 7.50 -17.53 -21.12
C ASN A 29 6.66 -18.76 -20.78
N LEU A 30 6.62 -19.11 -19.50
CA LEU A 30 5.81 -20.21 -18.99
C LEU A 30 4.95 -19.74 -17.82
N ILE A 31 3.70 -20.18 -17.79
CA ILE A 31 2.81 -20.02 -16.64
C ILE A 31 2.63 -21.39 -16.00
N LEU A 32 2.98 -21.48 -14.73
CA LEU A 32 2.75 -22.64 -13.90
C LEU A 32 1.58 -22.37 -12.96
N ASN A 33 0.49 -23.09 -13.17
CA ASN A 33 -0.63 -23.13 -12.24
C ASN A 33 -0.43 -24.27 -11.23
N ALA A 34 -0.21 -23.94 -9.97
CA ALA A 34 -0.12 -24.93 -8.90
C ALA A 34 -0.54 -24.32 -7.57
N GLU A 35 -1.25 -25.11 -6.77
CA GLU A 35 -1.72 -24.69 -5.45
C GLU A 35 -0.56 -24.51 -4.46
N ALA A 36 -0.79 -23.69 -3.44
CA ALA A 36 0.18 -23.50 -2.37
C ALA A 36 0.38 -24.81 -1.57
N GLY A 37 1.63 -25.20 -1.36
CA GLY A 37 1.98 -26.47 -0.70
C GLY A 37 2.26 -27.63 -1.68
N ALA A 38 2.00 -27.47 -2.98
CA ALA A 38 2.34 -28.48 -3.99
C ALA A 38 3.86 -28.67 -4.18
N GLY A 39 4.68 -27.75 -3.65
CA GLY A 39 6.15 -27.76 -3.82
C GLY A 39 6.66 -26.86 -4.95
N LYS A 40 5.81 -26.01 -5.55
CA LYS A 40 6.19 -25.12 -6.67
C LYS A 40 7.39 -24.23 -6.34
N SER A 41 7.38 -23.63 -5.16
CA SER A 41 8.38 -22.68 -4.67
C SER A 41 9.72 -23.32 -4.31
N THR A 42 9.75 -24.63 -4.03
CA THR A 42 10.93 -25.32 -3.49
C THR A 42 11.52 -26.35 -4.44
N ILE A 43 10.70 -26.99 -5.28
CA ILE A 43 11.15 -28.08 -6.17
C ILE A 43 11.41 -27.58 -7.58
N ILE A 44 10.55 -26.71 -8.13
CA ILE A 44 10.72 -26.22 -9.51
C ILE A 44 12.05 -25.48 -9.68
N PRO A 45 12.45 -24.51 -8.82
CA PRO A 45 13.72 -23.81 -9.02
C PRO A 45 14.92 -24.76 -8.99
N LEU A 46 14.90 -25.76 -8.11
CA LEU A 46 15.96 -26.76 -7.99
C LEU A 46 16.06 -27.64 -9.25
N ALA A 47 14.93 -28.12 -9.77
CA ALA A 47 14.91 -28.91 -11.01
C ALA A 47 15.40 -28.10 -12.21
N LEU A 48 15.10 -26.80 -12.25
CA LEU A 48 15.50 -25.92 -13.34
C LEU A 48 17.01 -25.65 -13.40
N LEU A 49 17.77 -25.94 -12.34
CA LEU A 49 19.23 -25.87 -12.38
C LEU A 49 19.84 -26.75 -13.48
N GLU A 50 19.19 -27.87 -13.85
CA GLU A 50 19.65 -28.75 -14.92
C GLU A 50 19.66 -28.09 -16.30
N LEU A 51 18.82 -27.06 -16.50
CA LEU A 51 18.76 -26.29 -17.75
C LEU A 51 19.83 -25.18 -17.81
N PHE A 52 20.35 -24.76 -16.66
CA PHE A 52 21.18 -23.55 -16.51
C PHE A 52 22.50 -23.87 -15.81
N ASN A 53 23.37 -24.59 -16.53
CA ASN A 53 24.58 -25.17 -15.94
C ASN A 53 25.80 -24.22 -15.94
N SER A 54 25.77 -23.10 -16.67
CA SER A 54 26.92 -22.17 -16.73
C SER A 54 26.95 -21.19 -15.54
N LYS A 55 28.14 -20.73 -15.13
CA LYS A 55 28.30 -19.76 -14.03
C LYS A 55 27.56 -18.43 -14.26
N GLN A 56 27.26 -18.07 -15.50
CA GLN A 56 26.59 -16.82 -15.92
C GLN A 56 25.09 -17.01 -16.17
N GLN A 57 24.49 -18.09 -15.67
CA GLN A 57 23.05 -18.38 -15.82
C GLN A 57 22.41 -18.58 -14.45
N LYS A 58 22.13 -17.48 -13.75
CA LYS A 58 21.42 -17.49 -12.47
C LYS A 58 19.90 -17.54 -12.67
N ILE A 59 19.23 -18.08 -11.67
CA ILE A 59 17.78 -18.03 -11.49
C ILE A 59 17.48 -17.03 -10.39
N ILE A 60 16.71 -16.00 -10.70
CA ILE A 60 16.14 -15.11 -9.69
C ILE A 60 14.72 -15.56 -9.41
N MET A 61 14.38 -15.74 -8.14
CA MET A 61 13.03 -16.07 -7.72
C MET A 61 12.46 -14.95 -6.86
N LEU A 62 11.41 -14.31 -7.36
CA LEU A 62 10.69 -13.25 -6.69
C LEU A 62 9.72 -13.83 -5.66
N GLU A 63 9.79 -13.33 -4.44
CA GLU A 63 8.89 -13.66 -3.34
C GLU A 63 8.32 -12.36 -2.72
N PRO A 64 6.99 -12.23 -2.57
CA PRO A 64 6.38 -10.99 -2.07
C PRO A 64 6.79 -10.69 -0.62
N ARG A 65 7.11 -11.72 0.15
CA ARG A 65 7.29 -11.63 1.60
C ARG A 65 8.68 -12.04 2.03
N ARG A 66 9.30 -11.20 2.86
CA ARG A 66 10.63 -11.46 3.47
C ARG A 66 10.70 -12.82 4.18
N LEU A 67 9.65 -13.17 4.91
CA LEU A 67 9.53 -14.45 5.63
C LEU A 67 9.52 -15.63 4.65
N ALA A 68 8.74 -15.53 3.56
CA ALA A 68 8.66 -16.56 2.54
C ALA A 68 10.01 -16.72 1.83
N ALA A 69 10.63 -15.63 1.37
CA ALA A 69 11.94 -15.64 0.73
C ALA A 69 13.00 -16.39 1.55
N LYS A 70 13.09 -16.09 2.85
CA LYS A 70 14.04 -16.74 3.77
C LYS A 70 13.70 -18.21 4.00
N SER A 71 12.44 -18.53 4.25
CA SER A 71 11.98 -19.90 4.52
C SER A 71 12.15 -20.81 3.30
N ILE A 72 11.90 -20.29 2.10
CA ILE A 72 12.02 -21.03 0.84
C ILE A 72 13.48 -21.30 0.52
N ALA A 73 14.35 -20.30 0.63
CA ALA A 73 15.80 -20.49 0.48
C ALA A 73 16.35 -21.52 1.48
N GLN A 74 15.96 -21.43 2.75
CA GLN A 74 16.33 -22.41 3.78
C GLN A 74 15.84 -23.82 3.43
N ARG A 75 14.59 -23.97 2.99
CA ARG A 75 14.04 -25.27 2.63
C ARG A 75 14.74 -25.88 1.43
N MET A 76 15.04 -25.08 0.40
CA MET A 76 15.78 -25.54 -0.77
C MET A 76 17.20 -25.98 -0.41
N SER A 77 17.93 -25.20 0.39
CA SER A 77 19.27 -25.59 0.87
C SER A 77 19.24 -26.90 1.68
N GLN A 78 18.24 -27.07 2.56
CA GLN A 78 18.05 -28.33 3.30
C GLN A 78 17.81 -29.54 2.38
N LEU A 79 17.01 -29.37 1.32
CA LEU A 79 16.77 -30.44 0.34
C LEU A 79 18.04 -30.82 -0.43
N MET A 80 18.97 -29.87 -0.61
CA MET A 80 20.28 -30.10 -1.22
C MET A 80 21.33 -30.63 -0.23
N GLY A 81 21.04 -30.63 1.07
CA GLY A 81 22.02 -30.98 2.10
C GLY A 81 23.12 -29.91 2.29
N GLU A 82 22.82 -28.65 1.98
CA GLU A 82 23.76 -27.52 2.04
C GLU A 82 23.29 -26.42 3.01
N GLU A 83 24.20 -25.52 3.38
CA GLU A 83 23.85 -24.27 4.05
C GLU A 83 23.34 -23.20 3.06
N VAL A 84 22.49 -22.29 3.55
CA VAL A 84 22.00 -21.15 2.75
C VAL A 84 23.15 -20.19 2.45
N GLY A 85 23.27 -19.79 1.19
CA GLY A 85 24.34 -18.94 0.68
C GLY A 85 25.31 -19.66 -0.24
N ASN A 86 25.26 -21.00 -0.31
CA ASN A 86 25.98 -21.80 -1.30
C ASN A 86 25.21 -21.79 -2.62
N THR A 87 24.69 -22.94 -3.10
CA THR A 87 23.96 -23.01 -4.38
C THR A 87 22.67 -22.18 -4.37
N VAL A 88 21.99 -22.15 -3.22
CA VAL A 88 20.76 -21.38 -3.00
C VAL A 88 21.01 -20.32 -1.94
N GLY A 89 20.61 -19.08 -2.23
CA GLY A 89 20.73 -17.96 -1.30
C GLY A 89 19.53 -17.02 -1.39
N TYR A 90 19.56 -15.94 -0.60
CA TYR A 90 18.53 -14.91 -0.66
C TYR A 90 19.07 -13.50 -0.47
N ARG A 91 18.31 -12.52 -0.98
CA ARG A 91 18.52 -11.09 -0.72
C ARG A 91 17.21 -10.46 -0.29
N ILE A 92 17.19 -9.89 0.91
CA ILE A 92 16.06 -9.10 1.43
C ILE A 92 16.58 -7.78 2.01
N ARG A 93 15.69 -6.83 2.26
CA ARG A 93 16.10 -5.54 2.84
C ARG A 93 16.88 -5.76 4.15
N PHE A 94 18.11 -5.24 4.18
CA PHE A 94 19.07 -5.32 5.29
C PHE A 94 19.64 -6.71 5.64
N GLU A 95 19.46 -7.74 4.80
CA GLU A 95 20.03 -9.07 5.03
C GLU A 95 20.29 -9.77 3.68
N THR A 96 21.54 -10.16 3.46
CA THR A 96 21.99 -10.85 2.25
C THR A 96 22.74 -12.11 2.65
N ARG A 97 22.40 -13.25 2.04
CA ARG A 97 23.04 -14.56 2.23
C ARG A 97 23.22 -15.23 0.88
N ILE A 98 24.27 -14.82 0.18
CA ILE A 98 24.68 -15.36 -1.13
C ILE A 98 26.22 -15.44 -1.18
N SER A 99 26.75 -16.19 -2.14
CA SER A 99 28.16 -16.27 -2.49
C SER A 99 28.35 -16.31 -4.01
N ASP A 100 29.60 -16.38 -4.47
CA ASP A 100 29.92 -16.57 -5.89
C ASP A 100 29.44 -17.92 -6.44
N GLN A 101 29.10 -18.87 -5.56
CA GLN A 101 28.56 -20.18 -5.93
C GLN A 101 27.03 -20.14 -6.11
N THR A 102 26.37 -19.07 -5.67
CA THR A 102 24.90 -18.99 -5.70
C THR A 102 24.35 -18.95 -7.12
N LYS A 103 23.42 -19.88 -7.37
CA LYS A 103 22.71 -20.06 -8.63
C LYS A 103 21.25 -19.64 -8.55
N ILE A 104 20.61 -19.92 -7.42
CA ILE A 104 19.23 -19.48 -7.15
C ILE A 104 19.30 -18.39 -6.10
N GLU A 105 18.86 -17.20 -6.48
CA GLU A 105 18.72 -16.06 -5.59
C GLU A 105 17.24 -15.80 -5.33
N VAL A 106 16.76 -16.11 -4.13
CA VAL A 106 15.40 -15.77 -3.70
C VAL A 106 15.40 -14.33 -3.21
N VAL A 107 14.65 -13.46 -3.88
CA VAL A 107 14.68 -12.02 -3.63
C VAL A 107 13.29 -11.49 -3.35
N THR A 108 13.20 -10.46 -2.53
CA THR A 108 11.95 -9.70 -2.40
C THR A 108 11.78 -8.71 -3.55
N GLU A 109 10.55 -8.30 -3.80
CA GLU A 109 10.15 -7.49 -4.97
C GLU A 109 10.96 -6.20 -5.12
N GLY A 110 11.09 -5.41 -4.05
CA GLY A 110 11.92 -4.20 -4.08
C GLY A 110 13.42 -4.46 -4.33
N ILE A 111 13.94 -5.66 -4.03
CA ILE A 111 15.32 -6.02 -4.32
C ILE A 111 15.48 -6.34 -5.81
N LEU A 112 14.52 -7.02 -6.43
CA LEU A 112 14.55 -7.29 -7.87
C LEU A 112 14.51 -5.99 -8.67
N ASN A 113 13.62 -5.05 -8.32
CA ASN A 113 13.57 -3.74 -8.97
C ASN A 113 14.94 -3.04 -8.90
N LYS A 114 15.56 -3.02 -7.71
CA LYS A 114 16.91 -2.47 -7.51
C LYS A 114 18.00 -3.17 -8.31
N MET A 115 17.89 -4.49 -8.51
CA MET A 115 18.81 -5.22 -9.37
C MET A 115 18.64 -4.80 -10.83
N MET A 116 17.39 -4.63 -11.30
CA MET A 116 17.09 -4.11 -12.65
C MET A 116 17.48 -2.64 -12.81
N ASP A 117 17.45 -1.82 -11.75
CA ASP A 117 17.97 -0.45 -11.76
C ASP A 117 19.49 -0.44 -12.02
N SER A 118 20.20 -1.34 -11.32
CA SER A 118 21.66 -1.39 -11.35
C SER A 118 22.20 -2.04 -12.62
N ASP A 119 21.52 -3.08 -13.11
CA ASP A 119 21.80 -3.75 -14.38
C ASP A 119 20.47 -4.03 -15.12
N PRO A 120 20.02 -3.12 -16.00
CA PRO A 120 18.79 -3.29 -16.78
C PRO A 120 18.77 -4.53 -17.68
N THR A 121 19.96 -5.03 -18.03
CA THR A 121 20.09 -6.23 -18.89
C THR A 121 20.04 -7.52 -18.09
N LEU A 122 20.27 -7.47 -16.77
CA LEU A 122 20.43 -8.65 -15.91
C LEU A 122 21.32 -9.71 -16.56
N LYS A 123 22.53 -9.32 -17.01
CA LYS A 123 23.37 -10.12 -17.94
C LYS A 123 23.66 -11.55 -17.48
N ASP A 124 23.80 -11.75 -16.17
CA ASP A 124 24.13 -13.05 -15.57
C ASP A 124 22.88 -13.88 -15.18
N VAL A 125 21.69 -13.42 -15.56
CA VAL A 125 20.40 -14.04 -15.24
C VAL A 125 19.83 -14.70 -16.50
N ALA A 126 19.46 -15.97 -16.36
CA ALA A 126 18.82 -16.75 -17.42
C ALA A 126 17.31 -16.86 -17.25
N LEU A 127 16.83 -16.84 -15.99
CA LEU A 127 15.43 -17.02 -15.66
C LEU A 127 15.02 -16.13 -14.49
N ILE A 128 13.87 -15.48 -14.63
CA ILE A 128 13.16 -14.84 -13.52
C ILE A 128 11.89 -15.64 -13.24
N ILE A 129 11.74 -16.08 -12.00
CA ILE A 129 10.55 -16.74 -11.48
C ILE A 129 9.76 -15.72 -10.68
N PHE A 130 8.49 -15.51 -11.04
CA PHE A 130 7.54 -14.72 -10.27
C PHE A 130 6.67 -15.67 -9.47
N ASP A 131 7.02 -15.92 -8.20
CA ASP A 131 6.20 -16.77 -7.34
C ASP A 131 5.08 -15.98 -6.67
N GLU A 132 4.00 -16.68 -6.32
CA GLU A 132 2.81 -16.13 -5.68
C GLU A 132 2.24 -14.91 -6.43
N PHE A 133 2.35 -14.92 -7.76
CA PHE A 133 2.04 -13.75 -8.61
C PHE A 133 0.57 -13.30 -8.53
N HIS A 134 -0.30 -14.15 -7.97
CA HIS A 134 -1.68 -13.80 -7.65
C HIS A 134 -1.82 -12.77 -6.53
N GLU A 135 -0.80 -12.49 -5.71
CA GLU A 135 -0.86 -11.38 -4.74
C GLU A 135 -1.00 -10.01 -5.42
N ARG A 136 -0.61 -9.90 -6.72
CA ARG A 136 -0.77 -8.69 -7.56
C ARG A 136 -0.27 -7.42 -6.87
N SER A 137 0.90 -7.52 -6.25
CA SER A 137 1.62 -6.37 -5.70
C SER A 137 2.08 -5.44 -6.81
N ILE A 138 2.22 -4.15 -6.50
CA ILE A 138 2.73 -3.17 -7.46
C ILE A 138 4.15 -3.54 -7.90
N HIS A 139 5.01 -4.00 -6.98
CA HIS A 139 6.39 -4.31 -7.31
C HIS A 139 6.52 -5.53 -8.22
N ALA A 140 5.71 -6.59 -8.03
CA ALA A 140 5.73 -7.75 -8.92
C ALA A 140 5.22 -7.39 -10.32
N ASP A 141 4.13 -6.62 -10.42
CA ASP A 141 3.59 -6.15 -11.69
C ASP A 141 4.63 -5.29 -12.45
N VAL A 142 5.32 -4.37 -11.75
CA VAL A 142 6.38 -3.53 -12.31
C VAL A 142 7.59 -4.37 -12.74
N ALA A 143 8.05 -5.29 -11.90
CA ALA A 143 9.17 -6.18 -12.24
C ALA A 143 8.85 -7.02 -13.48
N LEU A 144 7.61 -7.49 -13.64
CA LEU A 144 7.18 -8.20 -14.85
C LEU A 144 7.17 -7.29 -16.07
N ALA A 145 6.64 -6.08 -15.95
CA ALA A 145 6.62 -5.09 -17.03
C ALA A 145 8.04 -4.77 -17.51
N LEU A 146 8.97 -4.52 -16.58
CA LEU A 146 10.38 -4.24 -16.88
C LEU A 146 11.09 -5.47 -17.46
N ALA A 147 10.89 -6.66 -16.91
CA ALA A 147 11.47 -7.89 -17.44
C ALA A 147 11.01 -8.16 -18.88
N ARG A 148 9.72 -7.93 -19.17
CA ARG A 148 9.17 -8.05 -20.53
C ARG A 148 9.75 -7.01 -21.48
N TYR A 149 9.91 -5.77 -21.03
CA TYR A 149 10.57 -4.72 -21.80
C TYR A 149 12.03 -5.10 -22.13
N THR A 150 12.80 -5.55 -21.13
CA THR A 150 14.16 -6.04 -21.33
C THR A 150 14.19 -7.20 -22.33
N GLN A 151 13.26 -8.16 -22.20
CA GLN A 151 13.16 -9.32 -23.10
C GLN A 151 12.87 -8.93 -24.55
N GLN A 152 12.02 -7.93 -24.78
CA GLN A 152 11.65 -7.48 -26.12
C GLN A 152 12.73 -6.64 -26.80
N ASN A 153 13.53 -5.88 -26.04
CA ASN A 153 14.46 -4.91 -26.61
C ASN A 153 15.92 -5.37 -26.58
N THR A 154 16.35 -6.13 -25.57
CA THR A 154 17.79 -6.38 -25.30
C THR A 154 18.13 -7.83 -24.98
N ARG A 155 17.23 -8.60 -24.37
CA ARG A 155 17.48 -9.97 -23.90
C ARG A 155 16.38 -10.93 -24.36
N PRO A 156 16.24 -11.20 -25.67
CA PRO A 156 15.26 -12.15 -26.18
C PRO A 156 15.50 -13.58 -25.65
N ASP A 157 16.67 -13.85 -25.09
CA ASP A 157 17.07 -15.10 -24.43
C ASP A 157 16.58 -15.22 -22.97
N LEU A 158 16.24 -14.11 -22.30
CA LEU A 158 15.78 -14.13 -20.91
C LEU A 158 14.46 -14.89 -20.80
N LYS A 159 14.40 -15.88 -19.90
CA LYS A 159 13.19 -16.66 -19.64
C LYS A 159 12.40 -16.10 -18.47
N LEU A 160 11.08 -16.21 -18.53
CA LEU A 160 10.14 -15.81 -17.48
C LEU A 160 9.24 -16.98 -17.09
N LEU A 161 9.15 -17.27 -15.80
CA LEU A 161 8.25 -18.27 -15.24
C LEU A 161 7.31 -17.60 -14.24
N ILE A 162 6.01 -17.58 -14.54
CA ILE A 162 5.00 -17.07 -13.61
C ILE A 162 4.37 -18.23 -12.87
N MET A 163 4.50 -18.27 -11.55
CA MET A 163 3.81 -19.25 -10.71
C MET A 163 2.61 -18.58 -10.03
N SER A 164 1.43 -19.15 -10.24
CA SER A 164 0.20 -18.65 -9.64
C SER A 164 -0.72 -19.80 -9.29
N ALA A 165 -1.58 -19.63 -8.28
CA ALA A 165 -2.57 -20.63 -7.89
C ALA A 165 -3.97 -20.29 -8.41
N THR A 166 -4.25 -19.02 -8.71
CA THR A 166 -5.64 -18.51 -8.78
C THR A 166 -5.86 -17.38 -9.80
N LEU A 167 -4.83 -16.94 -10.52
CA LEU A 167 -5.00 -15.93 -11.56
C LEU A 167 -5.74 -16.48 -12.78
N ASP A 168 -6.46 -15.60 -13.49
CA ASP A 168 -7.01 -15.89 -14.81
C ASP A 168 -5.87 -16.23 -15.78
N GLN A 169 -5.74 -17.53 -16.03
CA GLN A 169 -4.68 -18.09 -16.85
C GLN A 169 -4.82 -17.70 -18.30
N GLN A 170 -6.04 -17.51 -18.80
CA GLN A 170 -6.26 -17.24 -20.21
C GLN A 170 -5.82 -15.81 -20.54
N LEU A 171 -6.19 -14.85 -19.69
CA LEU A 171 -5.76 -13.47 -19.83
C LEU A 171 -4.23 -13.36 -19.72
N LEU A 172 -3.64 -13.99 -18.70
CA LEU A 172 -2.19 -13.94 -18.50
C LEU A 172 -1.42 -14.66 -19.61
N ALA A 173 -1.87 -15.83 -20.06
CA ALA A 173 -1.24 -16.60 -21.15
C ALA A 173 -1.29 -15.85 -22.47
N LYS A 174 -2.43 -15.22 -22.78
CA LYS A 174 -2.57 -14.39 -23.98
C LYS A 174 -1.65 -13.17 -23.90
N ALA A 175 -1.63 -12.50 -22.76
CA ALA A 175 -0.86 -11.26 -22.56
C ALA A 175 0.65 -11.51 -22.61
N LEU A 176 1.13 -12.63 -22.08
CA LEU A 176 2.56 -12.99 -22.07
C LEU A 176 3.00 -13.86 -23.26
N HIS A 177 2.09 -14.25 -24.15
CA HIS A 177 2.33 -15.30 -25.15
C HIS A 177 2.95 -16.56 -24.53
N ALA A 178 2.43 -16.96 -23.37
CA ALA A 178 3.01 -18.01 -22.54
C ALA A 178 2.19 -19.30 -22.62
N LYS A 179 2.87 -20.45 -22.59
CA LYS A 179 2.20 -21.74 -22.39
C LYS A 179 1.79 -21.89 -20.93
N VAL A 180 0.75 -22.67 -20.68
CA VAL A 180 0.30 -23.02 -19.33
C VAL A 180 0.65 -24.48 -19.03
N VAL A 181 1.13 -24.74 -17.82
CA VAL A 181 1.25 -26.08 -17.22
C VAL A 181 0.48 -26.04 -15.91
N ALA A 182 -0.37 -27.03 -15.66
CA ALA A 182 -1.17 -27.09 -14.45
C ALA A 182 -0.86 -28.36 -13.65
N SER A 183 -0.53 -28.19 -12.37
CA SER A 183 -0.49 -29.29 -11.42
C SER A 183 -1.87 -29.41 -10.78
N LYS A 184 -2.53 -30.57 -10.98
CA LYS A 184 -3.71 -30.92 -10.20
C LYS A 184 -3.22 -31.29 -8.80
N GLY A 185 -3.42 -30.40 -7.83
CA GLY A 185 -2.96 -30.58 -6.46
C GLY A 185 -3.52 -31.85 -5.82
N ARG A 186 -2.95 -32.23 -4.66
CA ARG A 186 -3.51 -33.24 -3.75
C ARG A 186 -4.10 -32.54 -2.53
N GLN A 187 -5.14 -31.73 -2.74
CA GLN A 187 -5.90 -31.16 -1.62
C GLN A 187 -6.94 -32.16 -1.12
N TYR A 188 -7.01 -32.31 0.19
CA TYR A 188 -8.10 -33.02 0.82
C TYR A 188 -9.36 -32.14 0.82
N PRO A 189 -10.56 -32.73 0.80
CA PRO A 189 -11.79 -31.96 0.82
C PRO A 189 -11.89 -31.10 2.08
N VAL A 190 -12.39 -29.87 1.90
CA VAL A 190 -12.70 -28.94 2.99
C VAL A 190 -14.20 -28.71 3.00
N ASP A 191 -14.85 -29.06 4.11
CA ASP A 191 -16.26 -28.78 4.34
C ASP A 191 -16.45 -27.28 4.63
N ILE A 192 -17.33 -26.61 3.87
CA ILE A 192 -17.55 -25.17 3.95
C ILE A 192 -18.90 -24.91 4.63
N GLU A 193 -18.87 -24.21 5.76
CA GLU A 193 -20.08 -23.80 6.49
C GLU A 193 -20.17 -22.27 6.54
N TYR A 194 -21.30 -21.72 6.10
CA TYR A 194 -21.61 -20.30 6.17
C TYR A 194 -22.39 -20.00 7.47
N VAL A 195 -21.79 -19.25 8.39
CA VAL A 195 -22.31 -19.08 9.77
C VAL A 195 -22.99 -17.72 10.04
N GLY A 196 -23.35 -16.97 8.99
CA GLY A 196 -24.22 -15.79 9.07
C GLY A 196 -23.52 -14.44 8.88
N ASN A 197 -24.25 -13.33 9.08
CA ASN A 197 -23.78 -11.97 8.81
C ASN A 197 -22.91 -11.41 9.94
N LEU A 198 -21.65 -11.12 9.63
CA LEU A 198 -20.70 -10.54 10.57
C LEU A 198 -20.88 -9.02 10.70
N ASP A 199 -21.27 -8.55 11.89
CA ASP A 199 -21.15 -7.13 12.25
C ASP A 199 -19.69 -6.81 12.59
N GLN A 200 -19.08 -5.90 11.82
CA GLN A 200 -17.69 -5.47 12.03
C GLN A 200 -17.46 -4.85 13.43
N ARG A 201 -18.49 -4.25 14.04
CA ARG A 201 -18.39 -3.65 15.39
C ARG A 201 -18.21 -4.69 16.48
N LEU A 202 -18.74 -5.89 16.27
CA LEU A 202 -18.70 -7.03 17.19
C LEU A 202 -17.74 -8.13 16.71
N LEU A 203 -16.82 -7.78 15.81
CA LEU A 203 -15.95 -8.74 15.13
C LEU A 203 -15.18 -9.62 16.11
N ALA A 204 -14.63 -9.03 17.18
CA ALA A 204 -13.81 -9.75 18.13
C ALA A 204 -14.63 -10.76 18.95
N GLU A 205 -15.82 -10.35 19.39
CA GLU A 205 -16.77 -11.16 20.15
C GLU A 205 -17.30 -12.31 19.29
N LEU A 206 -17.82 -12.01 18.10
CA LEU A 206 -18.39 -13.01 17.18
C LEU A 206 -17.34 -14.04 16.74
N THR A 207 -16.13 -13.59 16.41
CA THR A 207 -15.04 -14.50 16.04
C THR A 207 -14.65 -15.41 17.22
N THR A 208 -14.62 -14.85 18.44
CA THR A 208 -14.31 -15.63 19.64
C THR A 208 -15.36 -16.71 19.90
N GLU A 209 -16.65 -16.38 19.78
CA GLU A 209 -17.72 -17.35 19.94
C GLU A 209 -17.66 -18.45 18.88
N GLN A 210 -17.35 -18.10 17.63
CA GLN A 210 -17.15 -19.11 16.58
C GLN A 210 -15.94 -20.02 16.85
N ILE A 211 -14.82 -19.46 17.34
CA ILE A 211 -13.65 -20.23 17.76
C ILE A 211 -14.03 -21.21 18.88
N LYS A 212 -14.79 -20.77 19.89
CA LYS A 212 -15.24 -21.63 20.99
C LYS A 212 -16.12 -22.77 20.49
N LYS A 213 -17.06 -22.50 19.58
CA LYS A 213 -17.90 -23.54 18.95
C LYS A 213 -17.02 -24.59 18.26
N ALA A 214 -16.13 -24.15 17.37
CA ALA A 214 -15.22 -25.03 16.65
C ALA A 214 -14.25 -25.83 17.56
N LEU A 215 -13.84 -25.26 18.70
CA LEU A 215 -13.06 -25.99 19.69
C LEU A 215 -13.83 -27.15 20.32
N HIS A 216 -15.15 -27.03 20.48
CA HIS A 216 -15.99 -28.07 21.07
C HIS A 216 -16.42 -29.11 20.02
N SER A 217 -16.81 -28.68 18.83
CA SER A 217 -17.37 -29.55 17.78
C SER A 217 -16.32 -30.31 16.98
N ASP A 218 -15.13 -29.75 16.79
CA ASP A 218 -14.16 -30.23 15.82
C ASP A 218 -12.79 -30.54 16.47
N GLN A 219 -11.99 -31.37 15.79
CA GLN A 219 -10.64 -31.76 16.22
C GLN A 219 -9.56 -31.12 15.35
N GLY A 220 -8.38 -30.88 15.92
CA GLY A 220 -7.22 -30.30 15.24
C GLY A 220 -7.09 -28.78 15.43
N ASP A 221 -5.97 -28.22 14.95
CA ASP A 221 -5.65 -26.82 15.20
C ASP A 221 -6.52 -25.88 14.38
N ILE A 222 -6.78 -24.69 14.94
CA ILE A 222 -7.63 -23.66 14.35
C ILE A 222 -6.75 -22.54 13.81
N LEU A 223 -7.06 -22.08 12.59
CA LEU A 223 -6.54 -20.85 12.00
C LEU A 223 -7.69 -19.86 11.80
N ALA A 224 -7.64 -18.72 12.48
CA ALA A 224 -8.64 -17.65 12.33
C ALA A 224 -8.05 -16.46 11.56
N PHE A 225 -8.68 -16.07 10.46
CA PHE A 225 -8.30 -14.92 9.66
C PHE A 225 -9.01 -13.65 10.14
N LEU A 226 -8.23 -12.63 10.49
CA LEU A 226 -8.68 -11.33 11.02
C LEU A 226 -8.05 -10.19 10.20
N PRO A 227 -8.72 -9.04 10.08
CA PRO A 227 -8.27 -7.97 9.18
C PRO A 227 -6.97 -7.28 9.64
N GLY A 228 -6.65 -7.29 10.94
CA GLY A 228 -5.49 -6.57 11.44
C GLY A 228 -5.05 -6.91 12.86
N GLN A 229 -3.96 -6.27 13.30
CA GLN A 229 -3.37 -6.49 14.61
C GLN A 229 -4.33 -6.13 15.76
N GLY A 230 -5.10 -5.05 15.63
CA GLY A 230 -6.01 -4.60 16.69
C GLY A 230 -7.06 -5.66 17.00
N GLU A 231 -7.64 -6.22 15.94
CA GLU A 231 -8.67 -7.25 15.99
C GLU A 231 -8.08 -8.58 16.52
N ILE A 232 -6.87 -8.96 16.09
CA ILE A 232 -6.14 -10.13 16.63
C ILE A 232 -5.93 -10.02 18.14
N LEU A 233 -5.49 -8.86 18.62
CA LEU A 233 -5.23 -8.66 20.05
C LEU A 233 -6.53 -8.64 20.86
N ALA A 234 -7.62 -8.09 20.32
CA ALA A 234 -8.93 -8.13 20.96
C ALA A 234 -9.44 -9.58 21.11
N VAL A 235 -9.45 -10.37 20.03
CA VAL A 235 -9.83 -11.80 20.07
C VAL A 235 -8.93 -12.58 21.04
N GLN A 236 -7.61 -12.34 21.00
CA GLN A 236 -6.66 -12.99 21.90
C GLN A 236 -6.99 -12.72 23.38
N ASP A 237 -7.33 -11.47 23.72
CA ASP A 237 -7.66 -11.08 25.09
C ASP A 237 -8.94 -11.78 25.58
N ILE A 238 -9.99 -11.80 24.75
CA ILE A 238 -11.27 -12.47 25.08
C ILE A 238 -11.06 -13.99 25.26
N LEU A 239 -10.30 -14.63 24.37
CA LEU A 239 -10.00 -16.07 24.45
C LEU A 239 -9.19 -16.43 25.70
N ARG A 240 -8.20 -15.60 26.07
CA ARG A 240 -7.40 -15.79 27.30
C ARG A 240 -8.26 -15.68 28.55
N LYS A 241 -9.14 -14.67 28.61
CA LYS A 241 -10.09 -14.49 29.71
C LYS A 241 -11.07 -15.66 29.82
N SER A 242 -11.45 -16.24 28.69
CA SER A 242 -12.34 -17.41 28.60
C SER A 242 -11.66 -18.74 28.98
N ARG A 243 -10.34 -18.77 29.23
CA ARG A 243 -9.57 -19.97 29.63
C ARG A 243 -9.80 -21.20 28.74
N VAL A 244 -9.83 -21.00 27.43
CA VAL A 244 -9.98 -22.09 26.46
C VAL A 244 -8.86 -23.13 26.59
N ASN A 245 -9.18 -24.42 26.36
CA ASN A 245 -8.20 -25.51 26.43
C ASN A 245 -7.36 -25.62 25.14
N ALA A 246 -6.69 -24.53 24.76
CA ALA A 246 -5.80 -24.45 23.60
C ALA A 246 -4.78 -23.32 23.76
N GLN A 247 -3.65 -23.43 23.05
CA GLN A 247 -2.62 -22.39 23.05
C GLN A 247 -2.88 -21.34 21.97
N ILE A 248 -2.84 -20.06 22.34
CA ILE A 248 -3.22 -18.95 21.45
C ILE A 248 -1.97 -18.27 20.90
N TYR A 249 -1.79 -18.31 19.59
CA TYR A 249 -0.66 -17.72 18.87
C TYR A 249 -1.11 -16.61 17.92
N PRO A 250 -0.71 -15.35 18.14
CA PRO A 250 -0.93 -14.31 17.15
C PRO A 250 0.07 -14.45 16.01
N LEU A 251 -0.33 -14.10 14.79
CA LEU A 251 0.52 -14.14 13.60
C LEU A 251 0.24 -12.95 12.68
N TYR A 252 1.12 -11.95 12.72
CA TYR A 252 1.05 -10.76 11.86
C TYR A 252 2.46 -10.26 11.55
N GLY A 253 2.62 -9.48 10.46
CA GLY A 253 3.94 -9.15 9.89
C GLY A 253 4.92 -8.46 10.84
N GLN A 254 4.43 -7.64 11.78
CA GLN A 254 5.28 -6.92 12.75
C GLN A 254 5.77 -7.79 13.93
N LEU A 255 5.27 -9.02 14.07
CA LEU A 255 5.62 -9.91 15.18
C LEU A 255 7.10 -10.33 15.10
N ALA A 256 7.75 -10.52 16.25
CA ALA A 256 9.15 -10.97 16.27
C ALA A 256 9.30 -12.38 15.65
N TRP A 257 10.41 -12.61 14.94
CA TRP A 257 10.70 -13.86 14.22
C TRP A 257 10.39 -15.13 15.02
N HIS A 258 10.93 -15.24 16.24
CA HIS A 258 10.74 -16.43 17.08
C HIS A 258 9.26 -16.70 17.42
N LYS A 259 8.43 -15.65 17.53
CA LYS A 259 6.99 -15.79 17.78
C LYS A 259 6.22 -16.18 16.53
N GLN A 260 6.60 -15.64 15.36
CA GLN A 260 6.04 -16.07 14.08
C GLN A 260 6.34 -17.56 13.86
N TRP A 261 7.59 -17.95 14.09
CA TRP A 261 8.03 -19.35 14.00
C TRP A 261 7.25 -20.27 14.93
N ALA A 262 7.01 -19.86 16.19
CA ALA A 262 6.21 -20.62 17.13
C ALA A 262 4.73 -20.80 16.71
N ALA A 263 4.17 -19.85 15.95
CA ALA A 263 2.81 -19.98 15.41
C ALA A 263 2.75 -21.01 14.26
N ILE A 264 3.82 -21.09 13.45
CA ILE A 264 3.92 -21.95 12.27
C ILE A 264 4.14 -23.41 12.66
N GLN A 265 5.09 -23.65 13.58
CA GLN A 265 5.51 -24.99 13.98
C GLN A 265 4.47 -25.70 14.84
N PRO A 266 4.38 -27.05 14.80
CA PRO A 266 3.59 -27.81 15.74
C PRO A 266 3.93 -27.44 17.20
N HIS A 267 2.95 -27.55 18.10
CA HIS A 267 3.22 -27.31 19.51
C HIS A 267 4.17 -28.41 20.04
N PRO A 268 5.26 -28.09 20.74
CA PRO A 268 6.25 -29.08 21.20
C PRO A 268 5.66 -30.24 22.00
N ASN A 269 4.66 -29.96 22.83
CA ASN A 269 3.96 -30.95 23.65
C ASN A 269 2.64 -31.47 23.02
N GLY A 270 2.44 -31.28 21.72
CA GLY A 270 1.24 -31.75 21.01
C GLY A 270 -0.09 -31.09 21.43
N LYS A 271 -0.05 -29.97 22.17
CA LYS A 271 -1.26 -29.24 22.57
C LYS A 271 -1.91 -28.58 21.37
N ARG A 272 -3.25 -28.56 21.37
CA ARG A 272 -4.05 -27.88 20.36
C ARG A 272 -3.73 -26.39 20.31
N LYS A 273 -3.62 -25.84 19.10
CA LYS A 273 -3.31 -24.43 18.83
C LYS A 273 -4.50 -23.69 18.23
N ILE A 274 -4.55 -22.41 18.53
CA ILE A 274 -5.37 -21.41 17.85
C ILE A 274 -4.41 -20.36 17.31
N VAL A 275 -4.29 -20.28 15.99
CA VAL A 275 -3.49 -19.24 15.32
C VAL A 275 -4.42 -18.13 14.86
N LEU A 276 -4.21 -16.92 15.36
CA LEU A 276 -4.95 -15.72 14.99
C LEU A 276 -4.11 -14.92 14.00
N ALA A 277 -4.48 -14.90 12.72
CA ALA A 277 -3.62 -14.41 11.65
C ALA A 277 -4.28 -13.34 10.76
N THR A 278 -3.46 -12.48 10.18
CA THR A 278 -3.87 -11.68 9.00
C THR A 278 -3.69 -12.50 7.71
N SER A 279 -3.82 -11.87 6.54
CA SER A 279 -3.44 -12.47 5.24
C SER A 279 -2.00 -12.99 5.17
N ILE A 280 -1.16 -12.76 6.19
CA ILE A 280 0.18 -13.37 6.28
C ILE A 280 0.14 -14.91 6.22
N ALA A 281 -0.95 -15.53 6.68
CA ALA A 281 -1.14 -16.98 6.66
C ALA A 281 -1.88 -17.50 5.40
N GLU A 282 -2.34 -16.59 4.54
CA GLU A 282 -3.16 -16.90 3.35
C GLU A 282 -2.35 -17.56 2.24
N THR A 283 -1.10 -17.15 2.07
CA THR A 283 -0.15 -17.51 0.98
C THR A 283 1.21 -17.91 1.56
N SER A 284 1.95 -18.76 0.83
CA SER A 284 3.37 -19.14 1.07
C SER A 284 3.77 -19.84 2.39
N LEU A 285 3.00 -19.73 3.47
CA LEU A 285 3.37 -20.23 4.79
C LEU A 285 2.59 -21.49 5.18
N THR A 286 3.26 -22.64 5.27
CA THR A 286 2.61 -23.87 5.73
C THR A 286 2.60 -23.92 7.25
N ILE A 287 1.44 -23.66 7.85
CA ILE A 287 1.20 -23.90 9.27
C ILE A 287 0.78 -25.36 9.41
N GLU A 288 1.62 -26.16 10.06
CA GLU A 288 1.33 -27.57 10.28
C GLU A 288 0.25 -27.76 11.35
N GLY A 289 -0.61 -28.76 11.15
CA GLY A 289 -1.64 -29.16 12.11
C GLY A 289 -3.01 -28.49 11.93
N ILE A 290 -3.13 -27.49 11.06
CA ILE A 290 -4.41 -26.80 10.80
C ILE A 290 -5.39 -27.77 10.13
N LYS A 291 -6.55 -27.95 10.77
CA LYS A 291 -7.71 -28.68 10.21
C LYS A 291 -8.97 -27.83 10.14
N ILE A 292 -8.99 -26.71 10.86
CA ILE A 292 -10.14 -25.83 10.97
C ILE A 292 -9.71 -24.42 10.61
N VAL A 293 -10.45 -23.80 9.70
CA VAL A 293 -10.32 -22.39 9.35
C VAL A 293 -11.56 -21.64 9.81
N ILE A 294 -11.36 -20.46 10.38
CA ILE A 294 -12.43 -19.48 10.66
C ILE A 294 -12.08 -18.24 9.86
N ASP A 295 -12.89 -17.92 8.87
CA ASP A 295 -12.67 -16.79 7.98
C ASP A 295 -13.69 -15.69 8.27
N THR A 296 -13.19 -14.52 8.68
CA THR A 296 -14.02 -13.34 8.88
C THR A 296 -14.44 -12.70 7.55
N GLY A 297 -13.83 -13.08 6.43
CA GLY A 297 -14.14 -12.52 5.12
C GLY A 297 -13.60 -11.09 4.92
N LEU A 298 -12.77 -10.62 5.84
CA LEU A 298 -12.24 -9.25 5.84
C LEU A 298 -10.71 -9.23 5.70
N LYS A 299 -10.22 -8.13 5.13
CA LYS A 299 -8.81 -7.74 5.10
C LYS A 299 -8.68 -6.23 5.26
N LYS A 300 -7.47 -5.75 5.54
CA LYS A 300 -7.16 -4.32 5.66
C LYS A 300 -6.10 -3.96 4.63
N ASN A 301 -6.46 -3.07 3.70
CA ASN A 301 -5.59 -2.63 2.61
C ASN A 301 -5.23 -1.15 2.77
N SER A 302 -4.02 -0.79 2.35
CA SER A 302 -3.63 0.62 2.21
C SER A 302 -4.16 1.16 0.90
N ILE A 303 -4.89 2.28 0.95
CA ILE A 303 -5.46 2.95 -0.21
C ILE A 303 -4.95 4.39 -0.22
N PHE A 304 -4.26 4.72 -1.30
CA PHE A 304 -3.82 6.06 -1.62
C PHE A 304 -4.95 6.87 -2.23
N ASP A 305 -5.19 8.04 -1.66
CA ASP A 305 -6.13 9.03 -2.17
C ASP A 305 -5.37 10.24 -2.74
N PRO A 306 -5.45 10.48 -4.06
CA PRO A 306 -4.76 11.60 -4.70
C PRO A 306 -5.28 12.98 -4.26
N ASN A 307 -6.53 13.07 -3.79
CA ASN A 307 -7.11 14.35 -3.36
C ASN A 307 -6.51 14.80 -2.02
N THR A 308 -6.31 13.86 -1.10
CA THR A 308 -5.77 14.14 0.23
C THR A 308 -4.26 13.93 0.32
N ALA A 309 -3.64 13.35 -0.72
CA ALA A 309 -2.22 12.99 -0.75
C ALA A 309 -1.82 11.99 0.36
N LEU A 310 -2.76 11.16 0.82
CA LEU A 310 -2.61 10.33 2.01
C LEU A 310 -2.98 8.87 1.75
N ASN A 311 -2.27 7.99 2.46
CA ASN A 311 -2.61 6.57 2.54
C ASN A 311 -3.54 6.35 3.72
N SER A 312 -4.66 5.67 3.49
CA SER A 312 -5.61 5.26 4.53
C SER A 312 -5.71 3.74 4.58
N LEU A 313 -5.81 3.17 5.78
CA LEU A 313 -6.08 1.75 5.95
C LEU A 313 -7.58 1.50 5.95
N LYS A 314 -8.11 0.91 4.88
CA LYS A 314 -9.53 0.55 4.79
C LYS A 314 -9.72 -0.95 5.00
N THR A 315 -10.68 -1.30 5.86
CA THR A 315 -11.18 -2.67 5.99
C THR A 315 -12.13 -2.95 4.84
N GLN A 316 -11.91 -4.05 4.11
CA GLN A 316 -12.71 -4.44 2.94
C GLN A 316 -13.00 -5.94 2.96
N SER A 317 -14.05 -6.34 2.24
CA SER A 317 -14.32 -7.75 1.95
C SER A 317 -13.20 -8.34 1.10
N ILE A 318 -12.89 -9.61 1.35
CA ILE A 318 -12.04 -10.42 0.47
C ILE A 318 -12.78 -10.83 -0.80
N SER A 319 -12.03 -11.25 -1.82
CA SER A 319 -12.54 -11.90 -3.04
C SER A 319 -12.77 -13.41 -2.85
N GLN A 320 -13.42 -14.05 -3.83
CA GLN A 320 -13.71 -15.48 -3.81
C GLN A 320 -12.42 -16.33 -3.87
N ASP A 321 -11.41 -15.92 -4.66
CA ASP A 321 -10.11 -16.60 -4.70
C ASP A 321 -9.41 -16.57 -3.35
N GLU A 322 -9.40 -15.42 -2.68
CA GLU A 322 -8.84 -15.27 -1.32
C GLU A 322 -9.56 -16.19 -0.33
N ALA A 323 -10.90 -16.22 -0.34
CA ALA A 323 -11.70 -17.09 0.51
C ALA A 323 -11.43 -18.58 0.25
N THR A 324 -11.16 -18.94 -1.01
CA THR A 324 -10.82 -20.31 -1.41
C THR A 324 -9.43 -20.70 -0.91
N GLN A 325 -8.45 -19.81 -1.04
CA GLN A 325 -7.10 -20.03 -0.52
C GLN A 325 -7.06 -20.14 1.01
N ARG A 326 -7.84 -19.30 1.70
CA ARG A 326 -7.99 -19.35 3.16
C ARG A 326 -8.60 -20.69 3.59
N ALA A 327 -9.70 -21.11 2.95
CA ALA A 327 -10.32 -22.41 3.23
C ALA A 327 -9.36 -23.59 2.98
N GLY A 328 -8.60 -23.55 1.87
CA GLY A 328 -7.63 -24.58 1.51
C GLY A 328 -6.52 -24.79 2.55
N ARG A 329 -6.34 -23.87 3.52
CA ARG A 329 -5.42 -24.06 4.66
C ARG A 329 -5.84 -25.21 5.58
N ALA A 330 -7.14 -25.54 5.63
CA ALA A 330 -7.65 -26.69 6.37
C ALA A 330 -7.42 -28.04 5.64
N GLY A 331 -7.30 -28.03 4.31
CA GLY A 331 -7.27 -29.24 3.46
C GLY A 331 -5.88 -29.75 3.08
N ARG A 332 -4.82 -29.29 3.77
CA ARG A 332 -3.42 -29.56 3.34
C ARG A 332 -2.90 -30.93 3.70
N LEU A 333 -3.18 -31.39 4.91
CA LEU A 333 -2.65 -32.64 5.45
C LEU A 333 -3.72 -33.72 5.57
N ALA A 334 -4.98 -33.32 5.73
CA ALA A 334 -6.14 -34.19 5.87
C ALA A 334 -7.41 -33.39 5.52
N ALA A 335 -8.55 -34.08 5.46
CA ALA A 335 -9.84 -33.41 5.35
C ALA A 335 -10.04 -32.42 6.50
N GLY A 336 -10.62 -31.27 6.20
CA GLY A 336 -10.76 -30.17 7.14
C GLY A 336 -12.09 -29.44 7.01
N LYS A 337 -12.28 -28.39 7.81
CA LYS A 337 -13.50 -27.58 7.84
C LYS A 337 -13.18 -26.09 7.80
N CYS A 338 -14.00 -25.31 7.12
CA CYS A 338 -13.89 -23.85 7.05
C CYS A 338 -15.24 -23.21 7.41
N TYR A 339 -15.23 -22.39 8.47
CA TYR A 339 -16.36 -21.56 8.85
C TYR A 339 -16.21 -20.17 8.22
N ARG A 340 -17.09 -19.83 7.28
CA ARG A 340 -17.17 -18.52 6.63
C ARG A 340 -18.17 -17.66 7.39
N MET A 341 -17.71 -16.58 8.00
CA MET A 341 -18.55 -15.67 8.80
C MET A 341 -19.33 -14.66 7.94
N TRP A 342 -19.88 -15.13 6.82
CA TRP A 342 -20.78 -14.39 5.94
C TRP A 342 -21.79 -15.37 5.33
N THR A 343 -22.81 -14.89 4.63
CA THR A 343 -23.80 -15.77 3.98
C THR A 343 -23.29 -16.31 2.64
N GLU A 344 -23.88 -17.39 2.16
CA GLU A 344 -23.59 -17.89 0.81
C GLU A 344 -23.97 -16.88 -0.29
N VAL A 345 -25.04 -16.11 -0.07
CA VAL A 345 -25.45 -15.01 -0.97
C VAL A 345 -24.34 -13.96 -1.03
N ASP A 346 -23.83 -13.51 0.11
CA ASP A 346 -22.72 -12.56 0.16
C ASP A 346 -21.45 -13.13 -0.46
N HIS A 347 -21.27 -14.46 -0.48
CA HIS A 347 -20.14 -15.09 -1.15
C HIS A 347 -20.21 -14.94 -2.66
N ASN A 348 -21.38 -15.21 -3.23
CA ASN A 348 -21.58 -15.24 -4.68
C ASN A 348 -21.47 -13.85 -5.33
N ILE A 349 -21.76 -12.78 -4.58
CA ILE A 349 -21.60 -11.39 -5.06
C ILE A 349 -20.19 -10.84 -4.85
N LYS A 350 -19.29 -11.55 -4.14
CA LYS A 350 -17.89 -11.09 -4.00
C LYS A 350 -17.19 -11.14 -5.36
N PRO A 351 -16.24 -10.22 -5.62
CA PRO A 351 -15.40 -10.30 -6.80
C PRO A 351 -14.70 -11.66 -6.88
N SER A 352 -14.64 -12.25 -8.07
CA SER A 352 -14.02 -13.57 -8.27
C SER A 352 -12.52 -13.56 -7.97
N HIS A 353 -11.84 -12.46 -8.30
CA HIS A 353 -10.40 -12.28 -8.12
C HIS A 353 -10.09 -11.02 -7.34
N ARG A 354 -8.95 -11.02 -6.62
CA ARG A 354 -8.45 -9.83 -5.96
C ARG A 354 -8.05 -8.74 -6.95
N LEU A 355 -8.26 -7.48 -6.56
CA LEU A 355 -7.80 -6.32 -7.31
C LEU A 355 -6.29 -6.13 -7.15
N ALA A 356 -5.65 -5.65 -8.21
CA ALA A 356 -4.23 -5.33 -8.20
C ALA A 356 -3.93 -4.11 -7.32
N GLU A 357 -2.82 -4.16 -6.60
CA GLU A 357 -2.39 -3.08 -5.69
C GLU A 357 -2.16 -1.76 -6.46
N ILE A 358 -1.70 -1.83 -7.71
CA ILE A 358 -1.43 -0.68 -8.57
C ILE A 358 -2.66 0.24 -8.77
N LEU A 359 -3.88 -0.29 -8.61
CA LEU A 359 -5.11 0.49 -8.71
C LEU A 359 -5.31 1.46 -7.54
N HIS A 360 -4.68 1.19 -6.39
CA HIS A 360 -4.90 1.91 -5.14
C HIS A 360 -3.61 2.40 -4.48
N ALA A 361 -2.44 2.11 -5.04
CA ALA A 361 -1.14 2.51 -4.49
C ALA A 361 -0.74 3.94 -4.85
N ASP A 362 0.14 4.52 -4.03
CA ASP A 362 0.90 5.72 -4.40
C ASP A 362 1.88 5.38 -5.54
N LEU A 363 1.78 6.10 -6.66
CA LEU A 363 2.58 5.84 -7.86
C LEU A 363 3.84 6.71 -7.95
N ALA A 364 4.16 7.53 -6.93
CA ALA A 364 5.33 8.41 -6.95
C ALA A 364 6.64 7.65 -7.17
N THR A 365 6.87 6.57 -6.43
CA THR A 365 8.07 5.73 -6.60
C THR A 365 8.12 5.14 -8.01
N LEU A 366 7.02 4.54 -8.48
CA LEU A 366 6.94 3.98 -9.82
C LEU A 366 7.26 5.03 -10.89
N LYS A 367 6.70 6.23 -10.78
CA LYS A 367 6.90 7.28 -11.79
C LYS A 367 8.35 7.75 -11.82
N LEU A 368 9.01 7.85 -10.66
CA LEU A 368 10.44 8.16 -10.58
C LEU A 368 11.29 7.05 -11.20
N ASP A 369 10.98 5.78 -10.90
CA ASP A 369 11.67 4.60 -11.44
C ASP A 369 11.61 4.55 -12.98
N LEU A 370 10.44 4.87 -13.56
CA LEU A 370 10.25 4.93 -15.02
C LEU A 370 11.01 6.11 -15.64
N ALA A 371 10.94 7.29 -15.03
CA ALA A 371 11.64 8.47 -15.51
C ALA A 371 13.17 8.28 -15.48
N ALA A 372 13.70 7.60 -14.47
CA ALA A 372 15.14 7.29 -14.36
C ALA A 372 15.65 6.33 -15.44
N ARG A 373 14.74 5.64 -16.14
CA ARG A 373 15.03 4.71 -17.25
C ARG A 373 14.72 5.30 -18.62
N ASP A 374 14.44 6.60 -18.71
CA ASP A 374 13.98 7.29 -19.91
C ASP A 374 12.68 6.69 -20.50
N ILE A 375 11.87 6.04 -19.66
CA ILE A 375 10.54 5.52 -20.01
C ILE A 375 9.52 6.61 -19.65
N GLN A 376 9.30 7.55 -20.56
CA GLN A 376 8.42 8.70 -20.28
C GLN A 376 6.94 8.33 -20.19
N GLN A 377 6.50 7.37 -21.00
CA GLN A 377 5.10 6.95 -21.08
C GLN A 377 4.97 5.50 -20.61
N SER A 378 4.07 5.29 -19.64
CA SER A 378 3.79 3.98 -19.06
C SER A 378 3.13 3.04 -20.08
N ASP A 379 2.45 3.56 -21.09
CA ASP A 379 1.79 2.79 -22.17
C ASP A 379 2.77 1.97 -23.04
N ARG A 380 4.05 2.31 -23.05
CA ARG A 380 5.11 1.54 -23.73
C ARG A 380 5.45 0.24 -23.01
N LEU A 381 5.04 0.11 -21.77
CA LEU A 381 5.27 -1.09 -20.96
C LEU A 381 4.07 -2.01 -21.01
N PHE A 382 4.38 -3.31 -20.93
CA PHE A 382 3.38 -4.33 -20.73
C PHE A 382 2.80 -4.25 -19.32
N TRP A 383 1.54 -3.80 -19.20
CA TRP A 383 0.79 -3.82 -17.94
C TRP A 383 -0.32 -4.86 -17.98
N LEU A 384 -0.35 -5.71 -16.96
CA LEU A 384 -1.52 -6.57 -16.71
C LEU A 384 -2.71 -5.76 -16.20
N THR A 385 -2.43 -4.67 -15.49
CA THR A 385 -3.42 -3.69 -15.08
C THR A 385 -2.78 -2.33 -15.24
N THR A 386 -3.34 -1.53 -16.14
CA THR A 386 -2.84 -0.19 -16.44
C THR A 386 -2.91 0.68 -15.17
N PRO A 387 -1.83 1.41 -14.82
CA PRO A 387 -1.87 2.31 -13.68
C PRO A 387 -2.97 3.39 -13.86
N PRO A 388 -3.76 3.72 -12.83
CA PRO A 388 -4.80 4.75 -12.94
C PRO A 388 -4.26 6.13 -13.30
N LEU A 389 -4.93 6.84 -14.21
CA LEU A 389 -4.46 8.12 -14.74
C LEU A 389 -4.42 9.24 -13.68
N ASP A 390 -5.43 9.31 -12.81
CA ASP A 390 -5.52 10.24 -11.68
C ASP A 390 -4.30 10.14 -10.76
N LYS A 391 -3.88 8.91 -10.43
CA LYS A 391 -2.72 8.63 -9.58
C LYS A 391 -1.40 8.90 -10.30
N GLN A 392 -1.33 8.66 -11.60
CA GLN A 392 -0.16 9.01 -12.42
C GLN A 392 0.04 10.53 -12.48
N ILE A 393 -1.03 11.30 -12.71
CA ILE A 393 -0.98 12.78 -12.74
C ILE A 393 -0.56 13.32 -11.37
N TYR A 394 -1.13 12.79 -10.29
CA TYR A 394 -0.72 13.18 -8.93
C TYR A 394 0.77 12.90 -8.69
N ALA A 395 1.25 11.71 -9.04
CA ALA A 395 2.65 11.33 -8.89
C ALA A 395 3.59 12.26 -9.68
N GLU A 396 3.22 12.63 -10.91
CA GLU A 396 3.95 13.61 -11.72
C GLU A 396 4.04 14.97 -11.00
N HIS A 397 2.91 15.53 -10.56
CA HIS A 397 2.88 16.80 -9.86
C HIS A 397 3.71 16.77 -8.57
N LEU A 398 3.62 15.70 -7.80
CA LEU A 398 4.42 15.54 -6.59
C LEU A 398 5.92 15.51 -6.93
N LEU A 399 6.34 14.76 -7.95
CA LEU A 399 7.75 14.67 -8.32
C LEU A 399 8.30 15.99 -8.88
N ILE A 400 7.48 16.78 -9.58
CA ILE A 400 7.84 18.15 -9.99
C ILE A 400 8.00 19.03 -8.74
N GLN A 401 7.08 18.94 -7.78
CA GLN A 401 7.16 19.69 -6.51
C GLN A 401 8.40 19.32 -5.68
N LEU A 402 8.85 18.06 -5.76
CA LEU A 402 10.08 17.56 -5.14
C LEU A 402 11.33 17.78 -6.02
N GLU A 403 11.23 18.58 -7.09
CA GLU A 403 12.32 18.88 -8.03
C GLU A 403 12.94 17.64 -8.69
N ALA A 404 12.27 16.48 -8.64
CA ALA A 404 12.73 15.22 -9.21
C ALA A 404 12.48 15.15 -10.72
N LEU A 405 11.42 15.83 -11.18
CA LEU A 405 11.08 16.01 -12.58
C LEU A 405 11.01 17.50 -12.92
N ASN A 406 11.31 17.82 -14.18
CA ASN A 406 11.01 19.12 -14.78
C ASN A 406 9.53 19.20 -15.20
N GLU A 407 9.06 20.40 -15.55
CA GLU A 407 7.69 20.62 -16.07
C GLU A 407 7.39 19.83 -17.36
N ASP A 408 8.43 19.55 -18.16
CA ASP A 408 8.34 18.68 -19.35
C ASP A 408 8.37 17.17 -19.01
N LYS A 409 8.34 16.83 -17.71
CA LYS A 409 8.37 15.48 -17.15
C LYS A 409 9.69 14.73 -17.34
N SER A 410 10.75 15.39 -17.79
CA SER A 410 12.10 14.83 -17.82
C SER A 410 12.69 14.73 -16.41
N ILE A 411 13.52 13.72 -16.16
CA ILE A 411 14.16 13.54 -14.85
C ILE A 411 15.30 14.56 -14.64
N THR A 412 15.36 15.15 -13.45
CA THR A 412 16.42 16.09 -13.06
C THR A 412 17.63 15.36 -12.46
N GLU A 413 18.75 16.06 -12.25
CA GLU A 413 19.89 15.50 -11.49
C GLU A 413 19.51 15.16 -10.04
N ILE A 414 18.65 15.97 -9.41
CA ILE A 414 18.10 15.67 -8.09
C ILE A 414 17.25 14.38 -8.16
N GLY A 415 16.41 14.24 -9.19
CA GLY A 415 15.61 13.03 -9.41
C GLY A 415 16.48 11.78 -9.59
N LYS A 416 17.57 11.87 -10.35
CA LYS A 416 18.54 10.77 -10.51
C LYS A 416 19.20 10.39 -9.18
N GLN A 417 19.57 11.37 -8.36
CA GLN A 417 20.10 11.12 -7.02
C GLN A 417 19.03 10.48 -6.12
N MET A 418 17.78 10.98 -6.17
CA MET A 418 16.66 10.46 -5.38
C MET A 418 16.41 8.99 -5.67
N HIS A 419 16.44 8.60 -6.94
CA HIS A 419 16.26 7.22 -7.39
C HIS A 419 17.31 6.25 -6.81
N GLN A 420 18.52 6.72 -6.47
CA GLN A 420 19.55 5.87 -5.85
C GLN A 420 19.30 5.60 -4.36
N VAL A 421 18.44 6.38 -3.70
CA VAL A 421 18.15 6.26 -2.28
C VAL A 421 17.00 5.26 -2.09
N PRO A 422 17.17 4.17 -1.30
CA PRO A 422 16.19 3.09 -1.20
C PRO A 422 15.01 3.41 -0.26
N CYS A 423 14.30 4.49 -0.55
CA CYS A 423 13.15 5.01 0.21
C CYS A 423 12.14 5.71 -0.72
N HIS A 424 11.02 6.14 -0.17
CA HIS A 424 10.01 6.92 -0.91
C HIS A 424 10.59 8.24 -1.43
N PRO A 425 10.22 8.73 -2.64
CA PRO A 425 10.74 9.98 -3.21
C PRO A 425 10.72 11.18 -2.26
N ARG A 426 9.68 11.30 -1.43
CA ARG A 426 9.58 12.34 -0.38
C ARG A 426 10.76 12.33 0.60
N LEU A 427 11.11 11.16 1.11
CA LEU A 427 12.23 11.00 2.05
C LEU A 427 13.56 11.16 1.31
N ALA A 428 13.67 10.65 0.09
CA ALA A 428 14.86 10.81 -0.74
C ALA A 428 15.17 12.30 -1.00
N HIS A 429 14.14 13.09 -1.34
CA HIS A 429 14.26 14.52 -1.53
C HIS A 429 14.76 15.23 -0.26
N MET A 430 14.15 14.95 0.90
CA MET A 430 14.61 15.48 2.19
C MET A 430 16.06 15.13 2.48
N LEU A 431 16.46 13.87 2.26
CA LEU A 431 17.84 13.44 2.48
C LEU A 431 18.80 14.21 1.56
N ILE A 432 18.50 14.33 0.27
CA ILE A 432 19.38 15.01 -0.69
C ILE A 432 19.47 16.53 -0.45
N LYS A 433 18.36 17.17 -0.05
CA LYS A 433 18.30 18.63 0.19
C LYS A 433 18.73 19.08 1.58
N SER A 434 18.90 18.16 2.52
CA SER A 434 19.17 18.49 3.93
C SER A 434 20.51 19.19 4.20
N SER A 435 21.43 19.25 3.23
CA SER A 435 22.76 19.89 3.35
C SER A 435 23.46 19.53 4.66
N ASP A 436 23.75 20.50 5.54
CA ASP A 436 24.45 20.29 6.82
C ASP A 436 23.62 19.49 7.86
N ASN A 437 22.31 19.36 7.65
CA ASN A 437 21.40 18.63 8.53
C ASN A 437 21.21 17.15 8.11
N LEU A 438 22.06 16.61 7.23
CA LEU A 438 21.89 15.25 6.70
C LEU A 438 21.81 14.16 7.77
N SER A 439 22.62 14.26 8.84
CA SER A 439 22.55 13.30 9.95
C SER A 439 21.19 13.32 10.65
N LEU A 440 20.62 14.51 10.86
CA LEU A 440 19.27 14.66 11.41
C LEU A 440 18.19 14.17 10.44
N ALA A 441 18.34 14.44 9.15
CA ALA A 441 17.43 13.94 8.12
C ALA A 441 17.42 12.41 8.03
N ILE A 442 18.59 11.77 8.19
CA ILE A 442 18.70 10.31 8.25
C ILE A 442 17.96 9.75 9.47
N ASP A 443 18.13 10.34 10.64
CA ASP A 443 17.41 9.93 11.84
C ASP A 443 15.89 10.06 11.65
N LEU A 444 15.46 11.20 11.09
CA LEU A 444 14.06 11.47 10.80
C LEU A 444 13.46 10.49 9.79
N ALA A 445 14.13 10.26 8.66
CA ALA A 445 13.71 9.27 7.66
C ALA A 445 13.60 7.87 8.28
N SER A 446 14.55 7.50 9.15
CA SER A 446 14.57 6.19 9.80
C SER A 446 13.44 6.00 10.79
N VAL A 447 13.06 7.06 11.52
CA VAL A 447 11.89 7.05 12.42
C VAL A 447 10.59 6.97 11.61
N LEU A 448 10.49 7.66 10.48
CA LEU A 448 9.29 7.67 9.65
C LEU A 448 9.05 6.36 8.89
N GLU A 449 10.11 5.62 8.57
CA GLU A 449 10.01 4.33 7.86
C GLU A 449 9.70 3.14 8.77
N GLU A 450 10.04 3.23 10.04
CA GLU A 450 9.69 2.20 11.02
C GLU A 450 8.44 2.62 11.80
N LYS A 451 7.81 1.67 12.49
CA LYS A 451 6.73 2.00 13.40
C LYS A 451 7.23 2.94 14.49
N ASP A 452 6.39 3.92 14.86
CA ASP A 452 6.64 4.79 16.01
C ASP A 452 7.15 3.96 17.20
N PRO A 453 8.38 4.20 17.67
CA PRO A 453 8.98 3.44 18.75
C PRO A 453 8.34 3.74 20.11
N LEU A 454 7.56 4.82 20.21
CA LEU A 454 6.85 5.21 21.42
C LEU A 454 5.45 4.60 21.49
N TYR A 455 4.89 4.62 22.69
CA TYR A 455 3.54 4.10 22.95
C TYR A 455 2.48 5.12 22.52
N LYS A 456 1.23 4.65 22.31
CA LYS A 456 0.10 5.45 21.79
C LYS A 456 -0.24 6.76 22.54
N LYS A 457 0.37 7.03 23.70
CA LYS A 457 0.11 8.24 24.50
C LYS A 457 1.25 9.26 24.46
N ALA A 458 2.33 9.02 23.71
CA ALA A 458 3.51 9.88 23.66
C ALA A 458 3.36 11.11 22.72
N GLY A 459 2.14 11.65 22.58
CA GLY A 459 1.87 12.78 21.69
C GLY A 459 2.24 12.54 20.21
N ALA A 460 2.25 13.59 19.41
CA ALA A 460 2.61 13.58 17.99
C ALA A 460 3.98 14.20 17.68
N ASP A 461 4.66 14.81 18.66
CA ASP A 461 5.92 15.50 18.40
C ASP A 461 7.06 14.54 18.04
N LEU A 462 7.55 14.65 16.80
CA LEU A 462 8.70 13.89 16.31
C LEU A 462 10.00 14.25 17.01
N SER A 463 10.11 15.46 17.57
CA SER A 463 11.29 15.93 18.29
C SER A 463 11.61 15.03 19.47
N GLU A 464 10.60 14.57 20.20
CA GLU A 464 10.75 13.60 21.30
C GLU A 464 11.36 12.27 20.82
N ARG A 465 10.89 11.73 19.68
CA ARG A 465 11.38 10.45 19.13
C ARG A 465 12.85 10.55 18.74
N ILE A 466 13.22 11.65 18.10
CA ILE A 466 14.59 11.90 17.64
C ILE A 466 15.53 12.11 18.83
N GLN A 467 15.13 12.93 19.80
CA GLN A 467 15.93 13.19 20.99
C GLN A 467 16.14 11.91 21.80
N LEU A 468 15.11 11.06 21.91
CA LEU A 468 15.25 9.77 22.58
C LEU A 468 16.16 8.81 21.82
N LEU A 469 16.04 8.71 20.49
CA LEU A 469 16.94 7.89 19.65
C LEU A 469 18.41 8.28 19.87
N ARG A 470 18.73 9.58 19.77
CA ARG A 470 20.09 10.09 19.96
C ARG A 470 20.60 9.88 21.38
N THR A 471 19.74 10.03 22.39
CA THR A 471 20.09 9.75 23.79
C THR A 471 20.40 8.27 24.01
N LEU A 472 19.56 7.37 23.53
CA LEU A 472 19.77 5.93 23.67
C LEU A 472 21.00 5.42 22.92
N ARG A 473 21.36 6.05 21.78
CA ARG A 473 22.64 5.80 21.09
C ARG A 473 23.83 6.20 21.94
N ARG A 474 23.85 7.44 22.48
CA ARG A 474 24.91 7.92 23.39
C ARG A 474 25.11 6.98 24.57
N GLU A 475 24.01 6.51 25.18
CA GLU A 475 24.05 5.59 26.31
C GLU A 475 24.33 4.13 25.93
N LYS A 476 24.36 3.79 24.63
CA LYS A 476 24.45 2.42 24.11
C LYS A 476 23.36 1.49 24.66
N ARG A 477 22.15 2.02 24.84
CA ARG A 477 20.99 1.34 25.46
C ARG A 477 19.79 1.22 24.51
N LEU A 478 20.05 0.99 23.22
CA LEU A 478 18.98 0.83 22.24
C LEU A 478 18.14 -0.41 22.54
N GLY A 479 16.88 -0.20 22.90
CA GLY A 479 15.87 -1.26 22.98
C GLY A 479 15.49 -1.82 21.61
N ARG A 480 14.73 -2.92 21.59
CA ARG A 480 14.40 -3.65 20.34
C ARG A 480 13.72 -2.78 19.26
N SER A 481 12.87 -1.81 19.63
CA SER A 481 12.22 -0.91 18.68
C SER A 481 13.23 0.03 18.01
N PHE A 482 14.00 0.75 18.81
CA PHE A 482 15.04 1.67 18.34
C PHE A 482 16.19 0.98 17.61
N GLN A 483 16.49 -0.29 17.90
CA GLN A 483 17.48 -1.06 17.13
C GLN A 483 17.11 -1.24 15.66
N LYS A 484 15.80 -1.32 15.34
CA LYS A 484 15.36 -1.41 13.94
C LYS A 484 15.54 -0.08 13.23
N ILE A 485 15.12 1.01 13.86
CA ILE A 485 15.35 2.39 13.39
C ILE A 485 16.84 2.62 13.14
N GLU A 486 17.68 2.19 14.08
CA GLU A 486 19.12 2.31 13.97
C GLU A 486 19.70 1.51 12.79
N LYS A 487 19.14 0.33 12.51
CA LYS A 487 19.54 -0.47 11.34
C LYS A 487 19.26 0.27 10.02
N ILE A 488 18.12 0.97 9.94
CA ILE A 488 17.75 1.81 8.80
C ILE A 488 18.71 3.01 8.71
N ALA A 489 18.91 3.73 9.82
CA ALA A 489 19.78 4.90 9.87
C ALA A 489 21.23 4.57 9.49
N LYS A 490 21.75 3.44 9.96
CA LYS A 490 23.09 2.96 9.59
C LYS A 490 23.20 2.66 8.10
N SER A 491 22.14 2.10 7.49
CA SER A 491 22.08 1.87 6.06
C SER A 491 22.18 3.18 5.28
N TYR A 492 21.46 4.22 5.69
CA TYR A 492 21.57 5.54 5.04
C TYR A 492 22.93 6.18 5.26
N ARG A 493 23.48 6.16 6.48
CA ARG A 493 24.83 6.67 6.75
C ARG A 493 25.88 6.01 5.88
N THR A 494 25.74 4.71 5.59
CA THR A 494 26.64 4.00 4.67
C THR A 494 26.50 4.49 3.23
N VAL A 495 25.26 4.72 2.76
CA VAL A 495 25.00 5.25 1.41
C VAL A 495 25.56 6.66 1.26
N PHE A 496 25.32 7.53 2.23
CA PHE A 496 25.77 8.93 2.21
C PHE A 496 27.20 9.15 2.72
N LYS A 497 27.86 8.09 3.21
CA LYS A 497 29.23 8.12 3.75
C LYS A 497 29.43 9.17 4.84
N ILE A 498 28.50 9.23 5.80
CA ILE A 498 28.60 10.11 6.96
C ILE A 498 28.61 9.34 8.27
N GLU A 499 29.16 9.98 9.30
CA GLU A 499 29.22 9.43 10.65
C GLU A 499 27.95 9.70 11.46
N GLU A 500 27.84 9.04 12.61
CA GLU A 500 26.79 9.30 13.60
C GLU A 500 26.89 10.71 14.18
N ASP A 501 25.75 11.40 14.32
CA ASP A 501 25.65 12.61 15.15
C ASP A 501 24.53 12.44 16.18
N ASN A 502 24.87 12.62 17.46
CA ASN A 502 23.94 12.55 18.57
C ASN A 502 23.87 13.86 19.38
N LYS A 503 24.26 14.99 18.78
CA LYS A 503 23.98 16.31 19.37
C LYS A 503 22.47 16.50 19.50
N GLU A 504 22.08 17.37 20.42
CA GLU A 504 20.68 17.76 20.58
C GLU A 504 20.14 18.32 19.26
N ALA A 505 18.96 17.86 18.87
CA ALA A 505 18.32 18.25 17.63
C ALA A 505 17.41 19.45 17.88
N ASP A 506 17.56 20.52 17.09
CA ASP A 506 16.62 21.64 17.08
C ASP A 506 15.25 21.17 16.54
N PRO A 507 14.15 21.25 17.32
CA PRO A 507 12.81 20.90 16.88
C PRO A 507 12.39 21.60 15.57
N TYR A 508 12.78 22.86 15.38
CA TYR A 508 12.43 23.62 14.17
C TYR A 508 13.20 23.15 12.94
N ALA A 509 14.42 22.64 13.11
CA ALA A 509 15.16 21.99 12.04
C ALA A 509 14.47 20.68 11.59
N ILE A 510 13.87 19.93 12.53
CA ILE A 510 13.06 18.75 12.21
C ILE A 510 11.83 19.15 11.38
N GLY A 511 11.10 20.18 11.80
CA GLY A 511 9.95 20.70 11.03
C GLY A 511 10.33 21.19 9.64
N TYR A 512 11.49 21.84 9.50
CA TYR A 512 12.01 22.29 8.20
C TYR A 512 12.39 21.13 7.28
N LEU A 513 13.07 20.10 7.80
CA LEU A 513 13.37 18.88 7.04
C LEU A 513 12.10 18.15 6.60
N LEU A 514 11.10 18.06 7.49
CA LEU A 514 9.80 17.51 7.13
C LEU A 514 9.15 18.31 6.00
N ALA A 515 9.28 19.64 5.98
CA ALA A 515 8.69 20.48 4.93
C ALA A 515 9.31 20.20 3.56
N MET A 516 10.57 19.74 3.52
CA MET A 516 11.19 19.25 2.28
C MET A 516 10.57 17.93 1.80
N ALA A 517 10.20 17.02 2.70
CA ALA A 517 9.54 15.76 2.33
C ALA A 517 8.04 15.92 2.05
N TYR A 518 7.38 16.83 2.77
CA TYR A 518 5.93 17.01 2.78
C TYR A 518 5.55 18.49 2.61
N PRO A 519 5.93 19.13 1.49
CA PRO A 519 5.61 20.54 1.24
C PRO A 519 4.10 20.81 1.14
N ASP A 520 3.32 19.79 0.79
CA ASP A 520 1.86 19.73 0.76
C ASP A 520 1.21 19.52 2.15
N ARG A 521 2.02 19.32 3.20
CA ARG A 521 1.56 19.09 4.59
C ARG A 521 2.14 20.08 5.60
N ILE A 522 2.61 21.22 5.10
CA ILE A 522 2.86 22.40 5.95
C ILE A 522 1.52 22.86 6.47
N ALA A 523 1.41 23.12 7.77
CA ALA A 523 0.14 23.39 8.42
C ALA A 523 0.23 24.68 9.25
N SER A 524 -0.81 25.50 9.17
CA SER A 524 -0.96 26.75 9.94
C SER A 524 -2.16 26.66 10.86
N ALA A 525 -2.01 27.11 12.11
CA ALA A 525 -3.08 27.10 13.09
C ALA A 525 -4.26 27.99 12.64
N LYS A 526 -5.49 27.49 12.79
CA LYS A 526 -6.68 28.30 12.51
C LYS A 526 -6.88 29.37 13.59
N ARG A 527 -7.56 30.47 13.22
CA ARG A 527 -7.95 31.55 14.16
C ARG A 527 -8.73 30.96 15.34
N GLY A 528 -8.33 31.32 16.57
CA GLY A 528 -8.88 30.78 17.81
C GLY A 528 -8.17 29.54 18.37
N ASN A 529 -7.18 29.00 17.64
CA ASN A 529 -6.28 27.88 17.99
C ASN A 529 -6.85 26.78 18.92
N ASN A 530 -7.79 26.00 18.38
CA ASN A 530 -8.36 24.82 19.06
C ASN A 530 -7.61 23.53 18.71
N ALA A 531 -6.27 23.56 18.62
CA ALA A 531 -5.46 22.44 18.15
C ALA A 531 -5.83 21.98 16.71
N GLN A 532 -6.31 22.93 15.89
CA GLN A 532 -6.77 22.72 14.52
C GLN A 532 -5.89 23.50 13.54
N PHE A 533 -5.48 22.82 12.48
CA PHE A 533 -4.55 23.33 11.49
C PHE A 533 -5.12 23.18 10.08
N GLN A 534 -4.91 24.19 9.24
CA GLN A 534 -5.11 24.12 7.81
C GLN A 534 -3.79 23.76 7.14
N LEU A 535 -3.79 22.69 6.35
CA LEU A 535 -2.62 22.24 5.59
C LEU A 535 -2.50 22.99 4.26
N SER A 536 -1.30 23.01 3.68
CA SER A 536 -1.01 23.63 2.38
C SER A 536 -1.69 22.91 1.21
N ASN A 537 -2.10 21.64 1.36
CA ASN A 537 -3.01 20.98 0.43
C ASN A 537 -4.48 21.41 0.56
N GLY A 538 -4.83 22.21 1.58
CA GLY A 538 -6.17 22.73 1.85
C GLY A 538 -6.98 21.91 2.86
N SER A 539 -6.54 20.70 3.22
CA SER A 539 -7.22 19.89 4.22
C SER A 539 -7.12 20.49 5.63
N ILE A 540 -8.06 20.14 6.50
CA ILE A 540 -8.05 20.54 7.90
C ILE A 540 -7.76 19.31 8.76
N ALA A 541 -6.82 19.44 9.69
CA ALA A 541 -6.47 18.39 10.62
C ALA A 541 -6.33 18.91 12.04
N ALA A 542 -6.55 18.04 13.02
CA ALA A 542 -6.41 18.36 14.42
C ALA A 542 -5.41 17.44 15.13
N ILE A 543 -4.78 17.99 16.15
CA ILE A 543 -3.96 17.27 17.11
C ILE A 543 -4.69 17.17 18.45
N GLY A 544 -4.22 16.33 19.37
CA GLY A 544 -4.83 16.26 20.70
C GLY A 544 -4.66 17.58 21.45
N HIS A 545 -5.71 18.09 22.11
CA HIS A 545 -5.64 19.34 22.88
C HIS A 545 -4.59 19.35 24.01
N LYS A 546 -4.13 18.17 24.45
CA LYS A 546 -3.10 17.99 25.47
C LYS A 546 -1.70 17.78 24.89
N ASP A 547 -1.58 17.78 23.57
CA ASP A 547 -0.31 17.62 22.88
C ASP A 547 0.49 18.91 22.96
N GLU A 548 1.81 18.82 23.05
CA GLU A 548 2.70 19.99 23.17
C GLU A 548 2.61 20.87 21.92
N LEU A 549 2.37 20.25 20.75
CA LEU A 549 2.23 20.94 19.48
C LEU A 549 0.87 21.64 19.29
N ALA A 550 -0.08 21.49 20.22
CA ALA A 550 -1.41 22.07 20.07
C ALA A 550 -1.41 23.60 19.99
N ASN A 551 -0.43 24.25 20.62
CA ASN A 551 -0.32 25.72 20.68
C ASN A 551 0.62 26.31 19.62
N GLU A 552 1.27 25.46 18.83
CA GLU A 552 2.17 25.92 17.78
C GLU A 552 1.41 26.64 16.68
N SER A 553 2.02 27.70 16.13
CA SER A 553 1.39 28.46 15.04
C SER A 553 1.57 27.79 13.68
N TRP A 554 2.69 27.07 13.52
CA TRP A 554 3.07 26.41 12.28
C TRP A 554 3.70 25.06 12.59
N LEU A 555 3.26 24.04 11.85
CA LEU A 555 3.75 22.68 11.94
C LEU A 555 4.05 22.13 10.55
N THR A 556 4.88 21.09 10.48
CA THR A 556 4.85 20.18 9.32
C THR A 556 4.35 18.82 9.76
N VAL A 557 3.35 18.30 9.05
CA VAL A 557 2.70 17.01 9.36
C VAL A 557 3.33 15.89 8.54
N ALA A 558 3.93 14.91 9.22
CA ALA A 558 4.51 13.73 8.59
C ALA A 558 3.49 12.60 8.41
N ASN A 559 2.63 12.38 9.42
CA ASN A 559 1.65 11.31 9.44
C ASN A 559 0.31 11.79 9.98
N MET A 560 -0.76 11.52 9.23
CA MET A 560 -2.14 11.83 9.60
C MET A 560 -3.12 10.88 8.93
N ASP A 561 -4.34 10.82 9.47
CA ASP A 561 -5.49 10.14 8.87
C ASP A 561 -6.50 11.20 8.39
N ALA A 562 -6.88 11.12 7.12
CA ALA A 562 -7.66 12.11 6.38
C ALA A 562 -9.19 12.01 6.58
N ARG A 563 -9.63 11.41 7.70
CA ARG A 563 -11.05 11.15 8.08
C ARG A 563 -12.06 12.09 7.44
N SER A 564 -13.23 11.57 7.04
CA SER A 564 -14.35 12.36 6.51
C SER A 564 -14.64 13.58 7.41
N GLY A 565 -14.21 14.76 6.97
CA GLY A 565 -14.19 15.99 7.76
C GLY A 565 -12.79 16.34 8.28
N MET A 566 -12.63 16.34 9.61
CA MET A 566 -11.40 16.79 10.27
C MET A 566 -10.40 15.64 10.42
N GLY A 567 -9.27 15.76 9.74
CA GLY A 567 -8.18 14.79 9.83
C GLY A 567 -7.56 14.74 11.24
N LYS A 568 -6.87 13.64 11.55
CA LYS A 568 -6.14 13.49 12.82
C LYS A 568 -4.63 13.41 12.56
N ILE A 569 -3.88 14.31 13.18
CA ILE A 569 -2.42 14.32 13.16
C ILE A 569 -1.89 13.26 14.13
N PHE A 570 -0.96 12.43 13.66
CA PHE A 570 -0.27 11.42 14.47
C PHE A 570 1.20 11.72 14.67
N LEU A 571 1.87 12.32 13.68
CA LEU A 571 3.28 12.72 13.78
C LEU A 571 3.48 14.07 13.08
N ALA A 572 4.07 15.03 13.78
CA ALA A 572 4.41 16.36 13.29
C ALA A 572 5.64 16.92 14.02
N ALA A 573 6.14 18.06 13.55
CA ALA A 573 7.17 18.83 14.26
C ALA A 573 6.89 20.34 14.08
N PRO A 574 7.33 21.19 15.03
CA PRO A 574 7.14 22.63 14.94
C PRO A 574 7.94 23.22 13.79
N LEU A 575 7.38 24.22 13.11
CA LEU A 575 8.01 24.84 11.94
C LEU A 575 8.15 26.34 12.16
N ASN A 576 9.36 26.87 12.00
CA ASN A 576 9.58 28.30 12.09
C ASN A 576 9.11 28.98 10.80
N PRO A 577 8.17 29.94 10.87
CA PRO A 577 7.63 30.59 9.67
C PRO A 577 8.69 31.36 8.86
N LYS A 578 9.83 31.73 9.47
CA LYS A 578 10.94 32.36 8.73
C LYS A 578 11.52 31.44 7.66
N ASN A 579 11.50 30.12 7.87
CA ASN A 579 11.99 29.14 6.91
C ASN A 579 11.04 28.91 5.72
N LEU A 580 9.81 29.42 5.80
CA LEU A 580 8.80 29.27 4.75
C LEU A 580 8.93 30.27 3.62
N LYS A 581 9.75 31.32 3.78
CA LYS A 581 9.88 32.42 2.81
C LYS A 581 10.11 31.95 1.36
N PRO A 582 10.93 30.92 1.07
CA PRO A 582 11.11 30.41 -0.29
C PRO A 582 9.89 29.70 -0.89
N LEU A 583 8.95 29.25 -0.05
CA LEU A 583 7.74 28.53 -0.47
C LEU A 583 6.54 29.47 -0.69
N VAL A 584 6.68 30.75 -0.33
CA VAL A 584 5.64 31.75 -0.52
C VAL A 584 5.54 32.09 -2.01
N LYS A 585 4.34 31.93 -2.58
CA LYS A 585 4.03 32.27 -3.96
C LYS A 585 2.92 33.31 -4.01
N ASN A 586 2.95 34.17 -5.02
CA ASN A 586 1.80 35.01 -5.38
C ASN A 586 0.86 34.18 -6.24
N LYS A 587 -0.43 34.16 -5.88
CA LYS A 587 -1.46 33.46 -6.63
C LYS A 587 -2.61 34.42 -6.87
N ARG A 588 -2.92 34.65 -8.15
CA ARG A 588 -4.17 35.32 -8.54
C ARG A 588 -5.34 34.41 -8.18
N ASN A 589 -6.29 34.94 -7.43
CA ASN A 589 -7.47 34.24 -6.96
C ASN A 589 -8.70 35.06 -7.33
N VAL A 590 -9.64 34.41 -8.01
CA VAL A 590 -10.96 34.98 -8.36
C VAL A 590 -11.99 34.27 -7.50
N GLN A 591 -12.76 35.05 -6.77
CA GLN A 591 -13.84 34.58 -5.91
C GLN A 591 -15.14 35.25 -6.37
N TRP A 592 -16.18 34.46 -6.58
CA TRP A 592 -17.53 35.00 -6.76
C TRP A 592 -18.13 35.19 -5.38
N ASP A 593 -18.44 36.44 -5.05
CA ASP A 593 -19.23 36.81 -3.90
C ASP A 593 -20.70 36.74 -4.31
N PHE A 594 -21.40 35.70 -3.85
CA PHE A 594 -22.78 35.48 -4.26
C PHE A 594 -23.76 36.41 -3.53
N GLU A 595 -23.38 37.02 -2.40
CA GLU A 595 -24.26 37.96 -1.69
C GLU A 595 -24.42 39.25 -2.49
N GLU A 596 -23.32 39.75 -3.06
CA GLU A 596 -23.30 40.96 -3.90
C GLU A 596 -23.39 40.64 -5.41
N ASP A 597 -23.33 39.36 -5.79
CA ASP A 597 -23.28 38.84 -7.17
C ASP A 597 -22.10 39.42 -8.00
N GLU A 598 -20.96 39.67 -7.34
CA GLU A 598 -19.77 40.28 -7.92
C GLU A 598 -18.55 39.33 -7.89
N PHE A 599 -17.59 39.56 -8.79
CA PHE A 599 -16.32 38.83 -8.80
C PHE A 599 -15.21 39.67 -8.16
N ILE A 600 -14.68 39.18 -7.04
CA ILE A 600 -13.55 39.77 -6.36
C ILE A 600 -12.27 39.12 -6.87
N VAL A 601 -11.38 39.93 -7.44
CA VAL A 601 -10.05 39.50 -7.89
C VAL A 601 -9.02 39.92 -6.85
N SER A 602 -8.16 38.98 -6.48
CA SER A 602 -7.12 39.21 -5.46
C SER A 602 -5.80 38.55 -5.85
N ASN A 603 -4.70 39.18 -5.44
CA ASN A 603 -3.38 38.56 -5.40
C ASN A 603 -3.11 38.07 -3.97
N ASP A 604 -3.26 36.75 -3.79
CA ASP A 604 -3.01 36.09 -2.51
C ASP A 604 -1.52 35.71 -2.41
N LEU A 605 -0.85 36.16 -1.35
CA LEU A 605 0.42 35.60 -0.89
C LEU A 605 0.11 34.31 -0.15
N CYS A 606 0.49 33.16 -0.72
CA CYS A 606 0.10 31.85 -0.20
C CYS A 606 1.25 30.85 -0.11
N ILE A 607 1.08 29.87 0.78
CA ILE A 607 1.87 28.63 0.82
C ILE A 607 0.90 27.49 0.51
N GLY A 608 0.93 27.02 -0.74
CA GLY A 608 -0.13 26.15 -1.25
C GLY A 608 -1.51 26.84 -1.11
N ASN A 609 -2.41 26.23 -0.36
CA ASN A 609 -3.76 26.73 -0.08
C ASN A 609 -3.87 27.55 1.22
N ILE A 610 -2.75 27.80 1.93
CA ILE A 610 -2.73 28.67 3.11
C ILE A 610 -2.50 30.11 2.66
N THR A 611 -3.49 30.98 2.82
CA THR A 611 -3.38 32.41 2.52
C THR A 611 -2.73 33.15 3.69
N LEU A 612 -1.59 33.82 3.43
CA LEU A 612 -0.87 34.64 4.40
C LEU A 612 -1.35 36.08 4.39
N LYS A 613 -1.53 36.64 3.18
CA LYS A 613 -2.05 37.98 2.93
C LYS A 613 -2.87 37.94 1.65
N ARG A 614 -4.02 38.62 1.66
CA ARG A 614 -4.86 38.87 0.50
C ARG A 614 -4.76 40.35 0.15
N GLU A 615 -4.61 40.65 -1.14
CA GLU A 615 -4.60 42.01 -1.67
C GLU A 615 -5.54 42.05 -2.87
N GLU A 616 -6.68 42.73 -2.73
CA GLU A 616 -7.64 42.89 -3.81
C GLU A 616 -7.06 43.80 -4.89
N ILE A 617 -7.32 43.43 -6.15
CA ILE A 617 -6.83 44.15 -7.32
C ILE A 617 -8.01 44.46 -8.24
N ASP A 618 -7.94 45.62 -8.87
CA ASP A 618 -8.88 46.04 -9.90
C ASP A 618 -8.43 45.46 -11.26
N ASP A 619 -8.84 44.21 -11.52
CA ASP A 619 -8.50 43.46 -12.73
C ASP A 619 -9.70 42.60 -13.16
N GLU A 620 -9.91 42.45 -14.46
CA GLU A 620 -11.09 41.74 -14.97
C GLU A 620 -10.85 40.22 -15.00
N PRO A 621 -11.71 39.39 -14.36
CA PRO A 621 -11.55 37.95 -14.39
C PRO A 621 -11.98 37.38 -15.74
N THR A 622 -11.21 36.42 -16.26
CA THR A 622 -11.55 35.72 -17.51
C THR A 622 -12.81 34.86 -17.33
N PRO A 623 -13.57 34.54 -18.40
CA PRO A 623 -14.74 33.67 -18.30
C PRO A 623 -14.46 32.31 -17.64
N ILE A 624 -13.27 31.75 -17.89
CA ILE A 624 -12.82 30.48 -17.27
C ILE A 624 -12.66 30.64 -15.75
N GLU A 625 -12.11 31.76 -15.29
CA GLU A 625 -11.93 32.03 -13.87
C GLU A 625 -13.24 32.32 -13.15
N LYS A 626 -14.11 33.12 -13.78
CA LYS A 626 -15.49 33.35 -13.32
C LYS A 626 -16.21 32.02 -13.12
N ARG A 627 -16.23 31.16 -14.15
CA ARG A 627 -16.87 29.83 -14.08
C ARG A 627 -16.29 28.96 -12.96
N LYS A 628 -14.96 28.88 -12.84
CA LYS A 628 -14.31 28.12 -11.75
C LYS A 628 -14.69 28.65 -10.36
N SER A 629 -14.79 29.96 -10.20
CA SER A 629 -15.16 30.58 -8.92
C SER A 629 -16.62 30.30 -8.55
N ILE A 630 -17.54 30.27 -9.52
CA ILE A 630 -18.95 29.87 -9.32
C ILE A 630 -19.05 28.41 -8.89
N ILE A 631 -18.34 27.50 -9.59
CA ILE A 631 -18.31 26.07 -9.22
C ILE A 631 -17.81 25.91 -7.77
N LYS A 632 -16.75 26.62 -7.40
CA LYS A 632 -16.19 26.56 -6.05
C LYS A 632 -17.17 27.10 -5.00
N ALA A 633 -17.91 28.17 -5.29
CA ALA A 633 -18.94 28.69 -4.40
C ALA A 633 -20.08 27.68 -4.21
N LEU A 634 -20.57 27.05 -5.29
CA LEU A 634 -21.56 25.98 -5.23
C LEU A 634 -21.08 24.77 -4.42
N GLN A 635 -19.80 24.40 -4.51
CA GLN A 635 -19.25 23.30 -3.71
C GLN A 635 -19.20 23.59 -2.21
N LEU A 636 -19.10 24.87 -1.83
CA LEU A 636 -18.95 25.28 -0.43
C LEU A 636 -20.27 25.66 0.22
N ASN A 637 -21.17 26.33 -0.52
CA ASN A 637 -22.40 26.94 0.00
C ASN A 637 -23.61 26.54 -0.88
N TYR A 638 -23.71 25.28 -1.28
CA TYR A 638 -24.77 24.79 -2.17
C TYR A 638 -26.17 25.05 -1.61
N ASP A 639 -26.33 25.00 -0.30
CA ASP A 639 -27.58 25.15 0.45
C ASP A 639 -28.08 26.59 0.49
N GLU A 640 -27.18 27.56 0.37
CA GLU A 640 -27.51 28.98 0.28
C GLU A 640 -27.75 29.43 -1.17
N ILE A 641 -27.04 28.81 -2.13
CA ILE A 641 -27.08 29.20 -3.55
C ILE A 641 -28.23 28.49 -4.29
N LEU A 642 -28.51 27.22 -3.99
CA LEU A 642 -29.58 26.44 -4.62
C LEU A 642 -30.84 26.50 -3.77
N SER A 643 -31.97 26.85 -4.40
CA SER A 643 -33.28 26.81 -3.77
C SER A 643 -33.90 25.41 -3.89
N VAL A 644 -34.57 24.95 -2.83
CA VAL A 644 -35.37 23.72 -2.84
C VAL A 644 -36.84 24.07 -2.63
N ASP A 645 -37.67 23.73 -3.61
CA ASP A 645 -39.12 23.78 -3.46
C ASP A 645 -39.63 22.52 -2.73
N ASN A 646 -40.68 22.67 -1.92
CA ASN A 646 -41.25 21.59 -1.09
C ASN A 646 -41.61 20.31 -1.88
N GLU A 647 -42.02 20.44 -3.14
CA GLU A 647 -42.39 19.31 -4.02
C GLU A 647 -41.18 18.42 -4.39
N ILE A 648 -39.97 18.98 -4.36
CA ILE A 648 -38.72 18.27 -4.69
C ILE A 648 -38.09 17.64 -3.45
N ALA A 649 -38.29 18.24 -2.26
CA ALA A 649 -37.88 17.61 -1.00
C ALA A 649 -38.55 16.25 -0.80
N GLU A 650 -39.87 16.15 -1.06
CA GLU A 650 -40.61 14.87 -1.01
C GLU A 650 -40.11 13.85 -2.06
N GLN A 651 -39.70 14.30 -3.25
CA GLN A 651 -39.14 13.42 -4.30
C GLN A 651 -37.73 12.93 -3.98
N LEU A 652 -36.88 13.77 -3.38
CA LEU A 652 -35.55 13.37 -2.90
C LEU A 652 -35.67 12.37 -1.76
N GLU A 653 -36.64 12.56 -0.84
CA GLU A 653 -36.96 11.63 0.24
C GLU A 653 -37.47 10.28 -0.31
N GLN A 654 -38.35 10.29 -1.33
CA GLN A 654 -38.78 9.07 -2.04
C GLN A 654 -37.65 8.36 -2.79
N LEU A 655 -36.74 9.09 -3.45
CA LEU A 655 -35.57 8.53 -4.14
C LEU A 655 -34.56 7.94 -3.15
N GLN A 656 -34.41 8.54 -1.96
CA GLN A 656 -33.59 8.03 -0.86
C GLN A 656 -34.18 6.73 -0.27
N GLU A 657 -35.50 6.63 -0.11
CA GLU A 657 -36.16 5.39 0.37
C GLU A 657 -36.04 4.22 -0.62
N GLN A 658 -35.93 4.51 -1.93
CA GLN A 658 -35.76 3.49 -2.99
C GLN A 658 -34.31 3.00 -3.15
N ASN A 659 -33.32 3.71 -2.60
CA ASN A 659 -31.89 3.41 -2.78
C ASN A 659 -31.33 2.46 -1.70
N LYS A 660 -31.87 1.24 -1.60
CA LYS A 660 -31.38 0.17 -0.71
C LYS A 660 -30.11 -0.56 -1.20
N TYR A 661 -29.35 0.00 -2.15
CA TYR A 661 -28.18 -0.67 -2.74
C TYR A 661 -26.95 0.25 -2.87
N PRO A 662 -25.71 -0.25 -2.68
CA PRO A 662 -24.53 0.58 -2.40
C PRO A 662 -23.80 1.14 -3.64
N GLU A 663 -24.38 1.02 -4.84
CA GLU A 663 -23.70 1.34 -6.11
C GLU A 663 -24.18 2.64 -6.80
N HIS A 664 -25.12 3.37 -6.20
CA HIS A 664 -25.57 4.67 -6.70
C HIS A 664 -25.28 5.79 -5.70
N PRO A 665 -24.83 6.98 -6.14
CA PRO A 665 -24.63 8.12 -5.24
C PRO A 665 -25.97 8.54 -4.63
N GLU A 666 -25.96 8.92 -3.35
CA GLU A 666 -27.09 9.62 -2.74
C GLU A 666 -27.28 10.94 -3.50
N TYR A 667 -28.42 11.10 -4.16
CA TYR A 667 -28.79 12.35 -4.81
C TYR A 667 -29.33 13.30 -3.75
N ASP A 668 -28.47 14.14 -3.19
CA ASP A 668 -28.82 15.23 -2.29
C ASP A 668 -28.25 16.58 -2.79
N LEU A 669 -28.56 17.67 -2.10
CA LEU A 669 -28.04 18.99 -2.47
C LEU A 669 -26.51 19.05 -2.43
N ALA A 670 -25.89 18.35 -1.48
CA ALA A 670 -24.45 18.28 -1.35
C ALA A 670 -23.81 17.62 -2.58
N PHE A 671 -24.42 16.55 -3.09
CA PHE A 671 -24.03 15.89 -4.33
C PHE A 671 -24.12 16.84 -5.53
N PHE A 672 -25.19 17.64 -5.65
CA PHE A 672 -25.29 18.64 -6.72
C PHE A 672 -24.26 19.76 -6.59
N GLY A 673 -23.97 20.22 -5.37
CA GLY A 673 -22.87 21.15 -5.10
C GLY A 673 -21.51 20.59 -5.57
N ILE A 674 -21.19 19.36 -5.16
CA ILE A 674 -19.93 18.68 -5.53
C ILE A 674 -19.82 18.46 -7.05
N THR A 675 -20.94 18.16 -7.71
CA THR A 675 -21.00 17.85 -9.15
C THR A 675 -21.32 19.06 -10.04
N ALA A 676 -21.27 20.28 -9.51
CA ALA A 676 -21.57 21.52 -10.22
C ALA A 676 -20.92 21.63 -11.61
N GLU A 677 -19.68 21.17 -11.77
CA GLU A 677 -18.98 21.17 -13.05
C GLU A 677 -19.73 20.43 -14.18
N LYS A 678 -20.52 19.40 -13.84
CA LYS A 678 -21.23 18.55 -14.81
C LYS A 678 -22.54 19.16 -15.32
N TRP A 679 -23.20 20.00 -14.54
CA TRP A 679 -24.55 20.50 -14.85
C TRP A 679 -24.64 22.02 -14.95
N LEU A 680 -23.63 22.77 -14.50
CA LEU A 680 -23.63 24.23 -14.54
C LEU A 680 -23.84 24.72 -15.99
N PRO A 681 -24.86 25.55 -16.29
CA PRO A 681 -25.13 26.01 -17.64
C PRO A 681 -23.93 26.66 -18.31
N ILE A 682 -23.70 26.37 -19.60
CA ILE A 682 -22.61 26.98 -20.38
C ILE A 682 -22.90 28.48 -20.53
N GLY A 683 -21.91 29.33 -20.27
CA GLY A 683 -22.02 30.79 -20.43
C GLY A 683 -22.67 31.52 -19.26
N ILE A 684 -22.99 30.81 -18.16
CA ILE A 684 -23.52 31.44 -16.94
C ILE A 684 -22.57 32.49 -16.36
N GLU A 685 -21.26 32.30 -16.55
CA GLU A 685 -20.19 33.21 -16.15
C GLU A 685 -20.24 34.61 -16.80
N ASN A 686 -21.09 34.81 -17.81
CA ASN A 686 -21.28 36.11 -18.48
C ASN A 686 -22.62 36.77 -18.10
N ASP A 687 -23.43 36.13 -17.26
CA ASP A 687 -24.73 36.67 -16.84
C ASP A 687 -24.52 37.73 -15.75
N PRO A 688 -25.20 38.89 -15.81
CA PRO A 688 -25.12 39.91 -14.76
C PRO A 688 -25.94 39.56 -13.51
N HIS A 689 -26.74 38.48 -13.53
CA HIS A 689 -27.58 38.03 -12.43
C HIS A 689 -27.42 36.52 -12.17
N ILE A 690 -26.19 36.11 -11.87
CA ILE A 690 -25.79 34.71 -11.73
C ILE A 690 -26.56 34.03 -10.61
N LEU A 691 -26.62 34.66 -9.43
CA LEU A 691 -27.31 34.06 -8.27
C LEU A 691 -28.78 33.81 -8.59
N LYS A 692 -29.48 34.81 -9.15
CA LYS A 692 -30.90 34.70 -9.51
C LYS A 692 -31.15 33.59 -10.53
N LYS A 693 -30.22 33.40 -11.48
CA LYS A 693 -30.31 32.36 -12.49
C LYS A 693 -30.09 30.97 -11.89
N LEU A 694 -29.13 30.83 -10.98
CA LEU A 694 -28.89 29.59 -10.23
C LEU A 694 -30.07 29.21 -9.34
N GLN A 695 -30.63 30.18 -8.61
CA GLN A 695 -31.84 30.00 -7.79
C GLN A 695 -33.10 29.73 -8.62
N GLY A 696 -33.09 30.09 -9.91
CA GLY A 696 -34.17 29.80 -10.86
C GLY A 696 -34.02 28.47 -11.60
N LEU A 697 -32.92 27.73 -11.43
CA LEU A 697 -32.74 26.42 -12.06
C LEU A 697 -33.62 25.38 -11.38
N SER A 698 -34.42 24.67 -12.17
CA SER A 698 -35.19 23.55 -11.64
C SER A 698 -34.25 22.38 -11.31
N LEU A 699 -34.29 21.89 -10.06
CA LEU A 699 -33.54 20.69 -9.63
C LEU A 699 -33.82 19.47 -10.54
N LYS A 700 -35.01 19.38 -11.14
CA LYS A 700 -35.34 18.35 -12.14
C LYS A 700 -34.44 18.41 -13.38
N GLN A 701 -34.09 19.62 -13.84
CA GLN A 701 -33.20 19.82 -14.98
C GLN A 701 -31.75 19.47 -14.61
N ILE A 702 -31.33 19.80 -13.39
CA ILE A 702 -30.02 19.42 -12.86
C ILE A 702 -29.89 17.90 -12.80
N ILE A 703 -30.87 17.21 -12.21
CA ILE A 703 -30.93 15.74 -12.13
C ILE A 703 -30.85 15.12 -13.52
N GLN A 704 -31.70 15.56 -14.46
CA GLN A 704 -31.71 15.04 -15.83
C GLN A 704 -30.36 15.20 -16.54
N THR A 705 -29.64 16.27 -16.25
CA THR A 705 -28.32 16.54 -16.84
C THR A 705 -27.27 15.61 -16.24
N VAL A 706 -27.25 15.45 -14.91
CA VAL A 706 -26.30 14.57 -14.20
C VAL A 706 -26.56 13.09 -14.47
N THR A 707 -27.81 12.68 -14.71
CA THR A 707 -28.15 11.27 -15.03
C THR A 707 -27.89 10.89 -16.49
N ARG A 708 -27.76 11.87 -17.39
CA ARG A 708 -27.48 11.63 -18.82
C ARG A 708 -25.98 11.72 -19.16
N SER A 709 -25.17 12.32 -18.29
CA SER A 709 -23.70 12.41 -18.36
C SER A 709 -23.05 11.21 -17.69
#